data_AF-A0A672JYJ1-F1
#
_entry.id   AF-A0A672JYJ1-F1
#
_cell.length_a   1.000
_cell.length_b   1.000
_cell.length_c   1.000
_cell.angle_alpha   90.00
_cell.angle_beta   90.00
_cell.angle_gamma   90.00
#
_symmetry.space_group_name_H-M   'P 1'
#
loop_
_entity.id
_entity.type
_entity.pdbx_description
1 polymer ?
#
loop_
_entity_poly.entity_id
_entity_poly.type
_entity_poly.pdbx_seq_one_letter_code
_entity_poly.pdbx_strand_id
1 'polypeptide(L)'
;MLLWNYKFNLTTDPKFESVAVEVCKTTISGIKECAAEERGKGYLVSCLVDHRTNISEYQCNQYITKMTSIVFSDYRLICGFMDKCKDDINKLHCGSVNTGDKDIHSQGEVIACLEKGLVSEAEEQPAITIKEDCKKSIMRVAELSSDDFHLDRHLYFACREDRERYCENTPAGEGKVYKCLFNHKFEESMSDKCKDALSTRQKLIAQDYKVSYSLAKACKPDLRKYRCNMDTAMPRAREAKLSYLLLCLEAAVHRGQTVSGECQGEMLDYRRMLMEDYSLSPEIVLVSRDKGILEGHCQKALQTLIQETDPGADYRIDRALNEACESVIQTACKHIRNGDPMILSCLMEHLYTDKMVEDCEHRLLELQYFISRDWKLDPILYKKCQNDASRICHTHGWNETSEFMPPGAVFSCLYRHAYRTEMQGRRLSRDCKTEVQRILHQRALDVKLDPELQQRCMTDLGKWCSEKTEAGQELECLQDHLDELVTSCRDVVGNLTELESEDIQIEALLIRACEPVIQSYCHEVADNQIDTGDLMECLVANKHQKEMNEKCTVGVTHFQLIQMKDFRFSYKFKMACKEDVLKLCPNIKKNNIAIVVLTMCSKAANKSKNLFPSIKFDAFPSILDYRLNPVLRKACKADIPKFCQGILNNAKDDNELEGQVISCLKLKYADQVRTHDRCESEGFSDLAGQVFTSPAKNYILSMLAMCVVLLFLMGLLCGRITKRVTQELKDR
;
A
#
# COMPACT_ATOMS: atom_id res chain seq x y z
N MET A 1 21.79 10.82 51.36
CA MET A 1 21.36 12.20 51.76
C MET A 1 22.53 13.16 52.06
N LEU A 2 23.59 12.75 52.77
CA LEU A 2 24.71 13.64 53.18
C LEU A 2 25.59 14.20 52.04
N LEU A 3 25.95 13.39 51.04
CA LEU A 3 26.78 13.83 49.90
C LEU A 3 26.07 14.84 48.98
N TRP A 4 24.74 14.78 48.97
CA TRP A 4 23.87 15.64 48.15
C TRP A 4 23.89 17.09 48.64
N ASN A 5 23.65 17.30 49.94
CA ASN A 5 23.68 18.62 50.59
C ASN A 5 25.05 19.31 50.46
N TYR A 6 26.13 18.55 50.65
CA TYR A 6 27.49 19.08 50.58
C TYR A 6 27.84 19.66 49.21
N LYS A 7 27.48 18.96 48.14
CA LYS A 7 27.84 19.37 46.77
C LYS A 7 26.89 20.45 46.23
N PHE A 8 25.61 20.47 46.60
CA PHE A 8 24.70 21.60 46.32
C PHE A 8 25.25 22.93 46.85
N ASN A 9 25.84 22.92 48.05
CA ASN A 9 26.45 24.12 48.63
C ASN A 9 27.72 24.60 47.89
N LEU A 10 28.42 23.70 47.18
CA LEU A 10 29.59 24.03 46.36
C LEU A 10 29.18 24.71 45.04
N THR A 11 28.06 24.27 44.46
CA THR A 11 27.53 24.76 43.18
C THR A 11 26.91 26.17 43.27
N THR A 12 26.54 26.59 44.48
CA THR A 12 26.02 27.92 44.80
C THR A 12 27.10 28.86 45.35
N ASP A 13 28.40 28.51 45.27
CA ASP A 13 29.47 29.37 45.78
C ASP A 13 29.59 30.66 44.92
N PRO A 14 29.43 31.85 45.52
CA PRO A 14 29.43 33.13 44.81
C PRO A 14 30.74 33.45 44.07
N LYS A 15 31.85 32.77 44.38
CA LYS A 15 33.14 32.95 43.70
C LYS A 15 33.12 32.53 42.22
N PHE A 16 32.30 31.55 41.85
CA PHE A 16 32.18 31.12 40.45
C PHE A 16 31.40 32.13 39.59
N GLU A 17 30.41 32.76 40.20
CA GLU A 17 29.57 33.73 39.52
C GLU A 17 30.31 35.07 39.32
N SER A 18 31.15 35.48 40.27
CA SER A 18 31.91 36.74 40.16
C SER A 18 32.86 36.76 38.96
N VAL A 19 33.52 35.64 38.65
CA VAL A 19 34.43 35.54 37.50
C VAL A 19 33.65 35.62 36.18
N ALA A 20 32.47 35.01 36.12
CA ALA A 20 31.61 35.08 34.94
C ALA A 20 31.10 36.50 34.66
N VAL A 21 30.75 37.25 35.72
CA VAL A 21 30.33 38.67 35.60
C VAL A 21 31.46 39.54 35.04
N GLU A 22 32.70 39.26 35.43
CA GLU A 22 33.87 40.02 34.97
C GLU A 22 34.23 39.68 33.52
N VAL A 23 34.30 38.40 33.17
CA VAL A 23 34.76 37.93 31.85
C VAL A 23 33.69 38.04 30.77
N CYS A 24 32.40 37.92 31.11
CA CYS A 24 31.28 37.93 30.15
C CYS A 24 30.42 39.21 30.21
N LYS A 25 30.96 40.32 30.72
CA LYS A 25 30.21 41.55 31.00
C LYS A 25 29.37 42.07 29.83
N THR A 26 29.95 42.10 28.62
CA THR A 26 29.28 42.59 27.42
C THR A 26 28.18 41.62 26.95
N THR A 27 28.49 40.32 26.98
CA THR A 27 27.58 39.23 26.64
C THR A 27 26.36 39.19 27.58
N ILE A 28 26.56 39.36 28.89
CA ILE A 28 25.48 39.42 29.89
C ILE A 28 24.55 40.59 29.60
N SER A 29 25.10 41.75 29.24
CA SER A 29 24.27 42.93 28.90
C SER A 29 23.51 42.74 27.58
N GLY A 30 24.01 41.92 26.66
CA GLY A 30 23.36 41.57 25.39
C GLY A 30 22.22 40.55 25.54
N ILE A 31 22.28 39.67 26.54
CA ILE A 31 21.30 38.60 26.76
C ILE A 31 20.42 38.96 27.96
N LYS A 32 19.26 39.57 27.70
CA LYS A 32 18.34 40.08 28.74
C LYS A 32 17.92 39.01 29.77
N GLU A 33 17.78 37.77 29.35
CA GLU A 33 17.43 36.63 30.22
C GLU A 33 18.54 36.39 31.25
N CYS A 34 19.80 36.26 30.81
CA CYS A 34 20.93 36.06 31.71
C CYS A 34 21.24 37.27 32.59
N ALA A 35 20.89 38.48 32.14
CA ALA A 35 21.00 39.69 32.96
C ALA A 35 19.99 39.72 34.11
N ALA A 36 18.82 39.10 33.94
CA ALA A 36 17.73 39.07 34.90
C ALA A 36 17.87 37.96 35.96
N GLU A 37 18.83 37.04 35.80
CA GLU A 37 19.07 35.95 36.74
C GLU A 37 19.52 36.43 38.12
N GLU A 38 19.01 35.76 39.16
CA GLU A 38 19.36 36.05 40.55
C GLU A 38 20.81 35.67 40.88
N ARG A 39 21.53 36.62 41.48
CA ARG A 39 22.94 36.46 41.86
C ARG A 39 23.11 35.57 43.10
N GLY A 40 24.18 34.79 43.14
CA GLY A 40 24.55 33.91 44.25
C GLY A 40 23.92 32.52 44.20
N LYS A 41 23.14 32.21 43.16
CA LYS A 41 22.50 30.91 42.97
C LYS A 41 23.14 30.05 41.87
N GLY A 42 24.17 30.57 41.20
CA GLY A 42 24.86 29.88 40.09
C GLY A 42 24.11 29.94 38.74
N TYR A 43 22.97 30.64 38.70
CA TYR A 43 22.07 30.68 37.53
C TYR A 43 22.65 31.44 36.34
N LEU A 44 23.45 32.48 36.58
CA LEU A 44 24.11 33.23 35.53
C LEU A 44 25.00 32.35 34.64
N VAL A 45 25.86 31.52 35.24
CA VAL A 45 26.83 30.71 34.50
C VAL A 45 26.10 29.67 33.67
N SER A 46 25.05 29.05 34.23
CA SER A 46 24.17 28.14 33.51
C SER A 46 23.49 28.83 32.32
N CYS A 47 22.94 30.04 32.50
CA CYS A 47 22.31 30.79 31.42
C CYS A 47 23.30 31.16 30.30
N LEU A 48 24.54 31.49 30.65
CA LEU A 48 25.60 31.76 29.66
C LEU A 48 26.01 30.49 28.91
N VAL A 49 26.05 29.33 29.57
CA VAL A 49 26.23 28.02 28.92
C VAL A 49 25.09 27.74 27.95
N ASP A 50 23.85 28.03 28.33
CA ASP A 50 22.65 27.88 27.48
C ASP A 50 22.72 28.70 26.19
N HIS A 51 23.41 29.85 26.24
CA HIS A 51 23.57 30.77 25.12
C HIS A 51 24.95 30.71 24.48
N ARG A 52 25.74 29.66 24.73
CA ARG A 52 27.13 29.53 24.24
C ARG A 52 27.28 29.82 22.74
N THR A 53 26.32 29.40 21.91
CA THR A 53 26.34 29.64 20.45
C THR A 53 26.17 31.11 20.06
N ASN A 54 25.63 31.94 20.96
CA ASN A 54 25.38 33.36 20.74
C ASN A 54 26.52 34.24 21.30
N ILE A 55 27.53 33.63 21.94
CA ILE A 55 28.68 34.32 22.52
C ILE A 55 29.77 34.49 21.46
N SER A 56 29.88 35.71 20.93
CA SER A 56 30.92 36.09 19.96
C SER A 56 32.23 36.52 20.61
N GLU A 57 32.21 36.92 21.88
CA GLU A 57 33.38 37.37 22.64
C GLU A 57 34.32 36.19 22.95
N TYR A 58 35.56 36.22 22.46
CA TYR A 58 36.51 35.11 22.58
C TYR A 58 36.82 34.72 24.04
N GLN A 59 37.08 35.70 24.92
CA GLN A 59 37.43 35.43 26.32
C GLN A 59 36.25 34.83 27.09
N CYS A 60 35.05 35.38 26.91
CA CYS A 60 33.82 34.81 27.45
C CYS A 60 33.55 33.41 26.88
N ASN A 61 33.71 33.21 25.58
CA ASN A 61 33.49 31.90 24.96
C ASN A 61 34.48 30.84 25.48
N GLN A 62 35.76 31.17 25.65
CA GLN A 62 36.74 30.26 26.26
C GLN A 62 36.41 29.95 27.72
N TYR A 63 36.02 30.95 28.49
CA TYR A 63 35.60 30.78 29.88
C TYR A 63 34.38 29.88 29.97
N ILE A 64 33.34 30.16 29.19
CA ILE A 64 32.11 29.36 29.15
C ILE A 64 32.38 27.95 28.66
N THR A 65 33.24 27.75 27.66
CA THR A 65 33.65 26.41 27.20
C THR A 65 34.32 25.60 28.30
N LYS A 66 35.20 26.20 29.11
CA LYS A 66 35.82 25.54 30.27
C LYS A 66 34.78 25.27 31.36
N MET A 67 33.90 26.24 31.62
CA MET A 67 32.83 26.10 32.60
C MET A 67 31.81 25.03 32.19
N THR A 68 31.51 24.86 30.90
CA THR A 68 30.67 23.78 30.37
C THR A 68 31.18 22.42 30.85
N SER A 69 32.48 22.12 30.69
CA SER A 69 33.04 20.85 31.17
C SER A 69 32.87 20.64 32.69
N ILE A 70 32.97 21.71 33.48
CA ILE A 70 32.77 21.66 34.93
C ILE A 70 31.28 21.49 35.27
N VAL A 71 30.38 22.24 34.63
CA VAL A 71 28.92 22.15 34.81
C VAL A 71 28.39 20.76 34.45
N PHE A 72 28.85 20.15 33.36
CA PHE A 72 28.43 18.81 32.97
C PHE A 72 29.15 17.68 33.73
N SER A 73 30.28 17.97 34.39
CA SER A 73 30.88 17.02 35.33
C SER A 73 30.03 16.80 36.60
N ASP A 74 29.14 17.76 36.90
CA ASP A 74 28.19 17.72 38.01
C ASP A 74 26.88 18.45 37.64
N TYR A 75 25.94 17.73 37.02
CA TYR A 75 24.60 18.19 36.58
C TYR A 75 23.78 18.96 37.63
N ARG A 76 24.16 18.94 38.92
CA ARG A 76 23.59 19.85 39.93
C ARG A 76 23.92 21.32 39.69
N LEU A 77 24.95 21.60 38.89
CA LEU A 77 25.33 22.93 38.42
C LEU A 77 24.39 23.46 37.32
N ILE A 78 23.48 22.63 36.80
CA ILE A 78 22.47 23.04 35.82
C ILE A 78 21.34 23.77 36.56
N CYS A 79 21.13 25.04 36.21
CA CYS A 79 20.26 25.98 36.93
C CYS A 79 18.86 25.40 37.23
N GLY A 80 18.51 25.36 38.52
CA GLY A 80 17.19 24.96 39.01
C GLY A 80 16.81 23.51 38.72
N PHE A 81 17.70 22.67 38.17
CA PHE A 81 17.41 21.27 37.88
C PHE A 81 16.96 20.54 39.14
N MET A 82 17.72 20.72 40.22
CA MET A 82 17.43 20.08 41.50
C MET A 82 16.12 20.56 42.11
N ASP A 83 15.82 21.86 42.04
CA ASP A 83 14.57 22.42 42.57
C ASP A 83 13.36 21.87 41.82
N LYS A 84 13.48 21.68 40.50
CA LYS A 84 12.41 21.18 39.63
C LYS A 84 12.22 19.66 39.75
N CYS A 85 13.29 18.89 39.95
CA CYS A 85 13.27 17.42 39.94
C CYS A 85 13.34 16.75 41.31
N LYS A 86 13.47 17.48 42.42
CA LYS A 86 13.65 16.90 43.77
C LYS A 86 12.59 15.87 44.14
N ASP A 87 11.32 16.18 43.88
CA ASP A 87 10.21 15.29 44.25
C ASP A 87 10.22 14.01 43.42
N ASP A 88 10.50 14.13 42.13
CA ASP A 88 10.56 13.00 41.20
C ASP A 88 11.78 12.10 41.49
N ILE A 89 12.93 12.68 41.86
CA ILE A 89 14.12 11.92 42.31
C ILE A 89 13.78 11.08 43.54
N ASN A 90 13.04 11.64 44.50
CA ASN A 90 12.65 10.92 45.71
C ASN A 90 11.61 9.84 45.40
N LYS A 91 10.64 10.14 44.53
CA LYS A 91 9.57 9.24 44.10
C LYS A 91 10.09 8.03 43.32
N LEU A 92 11.05 8.25 42.43
CA LEU A 92 11.71 7.21 41.63
C LEU A 92 12.89 6.55 42.36
N HIS A 93 13.20 6.99 43.58
CA HIS A 93 14.34 6.51 44.38
C HIS A 93 15.69 6.60 43.66
N CYS A 94 15.85 7.54 42.71
CA CYS A 94 17.07 7.73 41.94
C CYS A 94 18.30 8.15 42.77
N GLY A 95 18.10 8.58 44.02
CA GLY A 95 19.15 9.13 44.91
C GLY A 95 19.84 8.14 45.86
N SER A 96 19.48 6.85 45.84
CA SER A 96 20.09 5.82 46.71
C SER A 96 21.31 5.18 46.04
N VAL A 97 22.45 5.88 46.07
CA VAL A 97 23.73 5.28 45.67
C VAL A 97 24.39 4.67 46.91
N ASN A 98 24.69 3.36 46.88
CA ASN A 98 25.39 2.65 47.94
C ASN A 98 26.73 3.34 48.25
N THR A 99 26.85 3.92 49.44
CA THR A 99 28.08 4.60 49.90
C THR A 99 29.18 3.63 50.36
N GLY A 100 29.03 2.33 50.09
CA GLY A 100 29.95 1.28 50.53
C GLY A 100 31.21 1.16 49.66
N ASP A 101 31.07 1.41 48.36
CA ASP A 101 32.18 1.41 47.42
C ASP A 101 32.50 2.86 47.04
N LYS A 102 33.79 3.20 47.03
CA LYS A 102 34.31 4.52 46.64
C LYS A 102 34.16 4.75 45.13
N ASP A 103 32.98 4.57 44.58
CA ASP A 103 32.76 4.81 43.16
C ASP A 103 32.66 6.31 42.89
N ILE A 104 33.67 6.81 42.19
CA ILE A 104 33.85 8.18 41.68
C ILE A 104 32.74 8.56 40.65
N HIS A 105 31.74 7.68 40.46
CA HIS A 105 30.86 7.59 39.30
C HIS A 105 29.37 7.86 39.60
N SER A 106 28.97 8.06 40.86
CA SER A 106 27.57 8.19 41.33
C SER A 106 26.78 9.42 40.84
N GLN A 107 27.33 10.21 39.92
CA GLN A 107 26.77 11.49 39.49
C GLN A 107 25.81 11.28 38.30
N GLY A 108 26.26 10.71 37.19
CA GLY A 108 25.38 10.47 36.02
C GLY A 108 24.18 9.55 36.30
N GLU A 109 24.21 8.76 37.38
CA GLU A 109 23.18 7.78 37.71
C GLU A 109 21.81 8.39 38.05
N VAL A 110 21.77 9.57 38.68
CA VAL A 110 20.49 10.23 38.99
C VAL A 110 19.83 10.72 37.70
N ILE A 111 20.59 11.33 36.79
CA ILE A 111 20.09 11.77 35.48
C ILE A 111 19.65 10.55 34.67
N ALA A 112 20.48 9.52 34.56
CA ALA A 112 20.13 8.30 33.84
C ALA A 112 18.86 7.63 34.39
N CYS A 113 18.68 7.61 35.71
CA CYS A 113 17.47 7.10 36.34
C CYS A 113 16.23 7.95 36.00
N LEU A 114 16.36 9.28 36.02
CA LEU A 114 15.27 10.19 35.63
C LEU A 114 14.94 10.10 34.14
N GLU A 115 15.95 10.02 33.27
CA GLU A 115 15.80 9.80 31.82
C GLU A 115 15.08 8.48 31.54
N LYS A 116 15.48 7.39 32.21
CA LYS A 116 14.77 6.12 32.14
C LYS A 116 13.33 6.24 32.61
N GLY A 117 13.09 6.93 33.73
CA GLY A 117 11.73 7.20 34.23
C GLY A 117 10.88 7.98 33.21
N LEU A 118 11.46 8.98 32.54
CA LEU A 118 10.79 9.78 31.52
C LEU A 118 10.42 8.94 30.28
N VAL A 119 11.33 8.06 29.86
CA VAL A 119 11.09 7.12 28.77
C VAL A 119 10.01 6.10 29.14
N SER A 120 10.07 5.51 30.34
CA SER A 120 9.08 4.54 30.80
C SER A 120 7.67 5.15 30.97
N GLU A 121 7.58 6.43 31.37
CA GLU A 121 6.30 7.14 31.39
C GLU A 121 5.65 7.23 29.99
N ALA A 122 6.46 7.34 28.93
CA ALA A 122 5.96 7.37 27.55
C ALA A 122 5.54 5.99 27.01
N GLU A 123 6.08 4.90 27.57
CA GLU A 123 5.89 3.52 27.10
C GLU A 123 4.81 2.73 27.86
N GLU A 124 4.35 3.19 29.03
CA GLU A 124 3.40 2.44 29.88
C GLU A 124 2.18 3.26 30.31
N GLN A 125 1.02 2.61 30.50
CA GLN A 125 -0.11 3.21 31.24
C GLN A 125 0.33 3.48 32.69
N PRO A 126 0.04 4.67 33.26
CA PRO A 126 0.97 5.31 34.18
C PRO A 126 0.92 4.71 35.59
N ALA A 127 1.98 3.98 35.97
CA ALA A 127 2.30 3.76 37.38
C ALA A 127 3.08 4.96 37.97
N ILE A 128 3.86 5.68 37.15
CA ILE A 128 4.74 6.75 37.60
C ILE A 128 4.74 7.93 36.61
N THR A 129 4.21 9.07 37.06
CA THR A 129 4.24 10.36 36.34
C THR A 129 5.34 11.27 36.90
N ILE A 130 6.20 11.81 36.04
CA ILE A 130 7.20 12.85 36.33
C ILE A 130 6.55 14.24 36.15
N LYS A 131 6.92 15.22 36.99
CA LYS A 131 6.38 16.59 36.85
C LYS A 131 6.90 17.25 35.57
N GLU A 132 6.03 18.01 34.88
CA GLU A 132 6.36 18.72 33.64
C GLU A 132 7.60 19.62 33.73
N ASP A 133 7.81 20.30 34.86
CA ASP A 133 9.01 21.13 35.07
C ASP A 133 10.28 20.29 35.19
N CYS A 134 10.18 19.09 35.76
CA CYS A 134 11.27 18.14 35.80
C CYS A 134 11.53 17.53 34.42
N LYS A 135 10.49 17.15 33.66
CA LYS A 135 10.63 16.66 32.27
C LYS A 135 11.41 17.63 31.40
N LYS A 136 11.02 18.91 31.40
CA LYS A 136 11.73 19.98 30.67
C LYS A 136 13.19 20.10 31.11
N SER A 137 13.45 19.94 32.41
CA SER A 137 14.80 20.01 32.96
C SER A 137 15.65 18.81 32.53
N ILE A 138 15.08 17.60 32.51
CA ILE A 138 15.73 16.38 32.00
C ILE A 138 16.07 16.55 30.51
N MET A 139 15.09 16.93 29.69
CA MET A 139 15.30 17.17 28.26
C MET A 139 16.33 18.28 28.00
N ARG A 140 16.38 19.31 28.85
CA ARG A 140 17.39 20.37 28.77
C ARG A 140 18.80 19.85 29.06
N VAL A 141 18.97 19.00 30.08
CA VAL A 141 20.27 18.36 30.37
C VAL A 141 20.70 17.48 29.20
N ALA A 142 19.76 16.73 28.63
CA ALA A 142 20.00 15.91 27.46
C ALA A 142 20.44 16.76 26.25
N GLU A 143 19.73 17.86 25.94
CA GLU A 143 20.11 18.81 24.88
C GLU A 143 21.52 19.36 25.09
N LEU A 144 21.86 19.81 26.30
CA LEU A 144 23.16 20.44 26.54
C LEU A 144 24.35 19.46 26.50
N SER A 145 24.12 18.18 26.80
CA SER A 145 25.12 17.11 26.73
C SER A 145 25.27 16.49 25.33
N SER A 146 24.49 16.96 24.34
CA SER A 146 24.41 16.34 23.01
C SER A 146 25.60 16.60 22.08
N ASP A 147 26.37 17.66 22.32
CA ASP A 147 27.52 18.05 21.48
C ASP A 147 28.68 17.05 21.61
N ASP A 148 29.03 16.67 22.84
CA ASP A 148 30.17 15.80 23.11
C ASP A 148 29.77 14.71 24.11
N PHE A 149 30.01 13.45 23.75
CA PHE A 149 29.66 12.30 24.58
C PHE A 149 30.39 12.27 25.93
N HIS A 150 31.52 12.97 26.07
CA HIS A 150 32.20 13.14 27.35
C HIS A 150 31.38 13.94 28.37
N LEU A 151 30.44 14.78 27.90
CA LEU A 151 29.56 15.57 28.75
C LEU A 151 28.41 14.71 29.31
N ASP A 152 28.04 13.63 28.63
CA ASP A 152 27.13 12.61 29.15
C ASP A 152 27.95 11.58 29.95
N ARG A 153 28.16 11.88 31.23
CA ARG A 153 28.99 11.06 32.10
C ARG A 153 28.49 9.63 32.24
N HIS A 154 27.17 9.40 32.23
CA HIS A 154 26.61 8.06 32.34
C HIS A 154 26.92 7.25 31.08
N LEU A 155 26.60 7.81 29.90
CA LEU A 155 26.85 7.17 28.62
C LEU A 155 28.34 7.00 28.35
N TYR A 156 29.19 7.98 28.70
CA TYR A 156 30.64 7.86 28.59
C TYR A 156 31.16 6.61 29.30
N PHE A 157 30.78 6.37 30.56
CA PHE A 157 31.27 5.19 31.28
C PHE A 157 30.64 3.89 30.78
N ALA A 158 29.38 3.93 30.35
CA ALA A 158 28.72 2.77 29.78
C ALA A 158 29.36 2.34 28.45
N CYS A 159 29.80 3.31 27.63
CA CYS A 159 30.24 3.09 26.26
C CYS A 159 31.75 3.28 26.02
N ARG A 160 32.59 3.61 27.02
CA ARG A 160 34.02 3.94 26.79
C ARG A 160 34.78 2.83 26.06
N GLU A 161 34.54 1.57 26.44
CA GLU A 161 35.26 0.42 25.86
C GLU A 161 34.76 0.13 24.44
N ASP A 162 33.45 0.27 24.22
CA ASP A 162 32.85 0.15 22.89
C ASP A 162 33.26 1.31 21.97
N ARG A 163 33.43 2.53 22.50
CA ARG A 163 33.95 3.68 21.78
C ARG A 163 35.37 3.43 21.30
N GLU A 164 36.25 2.86 22.12
CA GLU A 164 37.60 2.48 21.68
C GLU A 164 37.56 1.35 20.65
N ARG A 165 36.61 0.43 20.74
CA ARG A 165 36.51 -0.70 19.81
C ARG A 165 36.02 -0.29 18.42
N TYR A 166 34.97 0.54 18.34
CA TYR A 166 34.29 0.84 17.09
C TYR A 166 34.58 2.25 16.57
N CYS A 167 34.84 3.21 17.46
CA CYS A 167 34.87 4.65 17.16
C CYS A 167 36.19 5.31 17.59
N GLU A 168 37.30 4.56 17.60
CA GLU A 168 38.64 5.03 18.04
C GLU A 168 39.06 6.31 17.32
N ASN A 169 38.88 6.32 15.99
CA ASN A 169 39.26 7.41 15.10
C ASN A 169 38.20 8.51 14.97
N THR A 170 37.04 8.35 15.62
CA THR A 170 35.97 9.36 15.57
C THR A 170 36.28 10.50 16.53
N PRO A 171 36.43 11.75 16.04
CA PRO A 171 36.68 12.89 16.91
C PRO A 171 35.44 13.20 17.76
N ALA A 172 35.68 13.61 19.01
CA ALA A 172 34.65 14.08 19.91
C ALA A 172 34.11 15.46 19.51
N GLY A 173 32.88 15.77 19.91
CA GLY A 173 32.15 16.99 19.53
C GLY A 173 31.23 16.81 18.31
N GLU A 174 30.34 17.78 18.13
CA GLU A 174 29.32 17.83 17.08
C GLU A 174 28.39 16.61 17.01
N GLY A 175 28.29 15.84 18.09
CA GLY A 175 27.49 14.61 18.16
C GLY A 175 28.08 13.40 17.41
N LYS A 176 29.30 13.51 16.88
CA LYS A 176 29.90 12.48 15.98
C LYS A 176 30.08 11.11 16.65
N VAL A 177 30.49 11.10 17.91
CA VAL A 177 30.67 9.85 18.66
C VAL A 177 29.34 9.15 18.91
N TYR A 178 28.27 9.89 19.26
CA TYR A 178 26.93 9.31 19.39
C TYR A 178 26.50 8.66 18.06
N LYS A 179 26.64 9.38 16.95
CA LYS A 179 26.30 8.87 15.61
C LYS A 179 27.06 7.57 15.27
N CYS A 180 28.35 7.51 15.56
CA CYS A 180 29.15 6.31 15.36
C CYS A 180 28.67 5.14 16.24
N LEU A 181 28.44 5.39 17.53
CA LEU A 181 27.97 4.37 18.47
C LEU A 181 26.56 3.85 18.10
N PHE A 182 25.65 4.70 17.62
CA PHE A 182 24.33 4.29 17.13
C PHE A 182 24.44 3.30 15.96
N ASN A 183 25.31 3.56 15.00
CA ASN A 183 25.51 2.68 13.84
C ASN A 183 26.03 1.28 14.21
N HIS A 184 26.73 1.15 15.35
CA HIS A 184 27.25 -0.12 15.84
C HIS A 184 26.44 -0.71 17.01
N LYS A 185 25.29 -0.10 17.37
CA LYS A 185 24.49 -0.49 18.54
C LYS A 185 24.11 -1.97 18.52
N PHE A 186 23.78 -2.51 17.35
CA PHE A 186 23.29 -3.89 17.19
C PHE A 186 24.40 -4.92 16.91
N GLU A 187 25.68 -4.52 16.90
CA GLU A 187 26.79 -5.45 16.78
C GLU A 187 26.85 -6.39 17.99
N GLU A 188 27.18 -7.67 17.76
CA GLU A 188 27.19 -8.70 18.80
C GLU A 188 28.16 -8.32 19.93
N SER A 189 29.33 -7.78 19.59
CA SER A 189 30.35 -7.40 20.56
C SER A 189 30.08 -6.07 21.28
N MET A 190 29.00 -5.34 20.99
CA MET A 190 28.64 -4.11 21.72
C MET A 190 28.09 -4.46 23.12
N SER A 191 28.59 -3.81 24.18
CA SER A 191 28.20 -4.14 25.56
C SER A 191 26.73 -3.79 25.86
N ASP A 192 26.05 -4.61 26.68
CA ASP A 192 24.65 -4.39 27.06
C ASP A 192 24.45 -3.05 27.79
N LYS A 193 25.44 -2.65 28.62
CA LYS A 193 25.41 -1.35 29.31
C LYS A 193 25.41 -0.19 28.31
N CYS A 194 26.22 -0.27 27.25
CA CYS A 194 26.23 0.74 26.22
C CYS A 194 24.94 0.70 25.37
N LYS A 195 24.46 -0.49 25.00
CA LYS A 195 23.19 -0.67 24.27
C LYS A 195 22.02 -0.03 25.00
N ASP A 196 21.92 -0.23 26.31
CA ASP A 196 20.87 0.36 27.15
C ASP A 196 20.97 1.89 27.23
N ALA A 197 22.19 2.41 27.41
CA ALA A 197 22.43 3.86 27.46
C ALA A 197 22.11 4.53 26.11
N LEU A 198 22.55 3.94 24.99
CA LEU A 198 22.23 4.41 23.64
C LEU A 198 20.73 4.34 23.37
N SER A 199 20.06 3.26 23.76
CA SER A 199 18.60 3.13 23.59
C SER A 199 17.84 4.22 24.34
N THR A 200 18.21 4.47 25.60
CA THR A 200 17.63 5.55 26.41
C THR A 200 17.82 6.89 25.71
N ARG A 201 19.02 7.13 25.20
CA ARG A 201 19.36 8.36 24.48
C ARG A 201 18.55 8.53 23.19
N GLN A 202 18.41 7.49 22.37
CA GLN A 202 17.62 7.52 21.13
C GLN A 202 16.13 7.81 21.42
N LYS A 203 15.58 7.25 22.50
CA LYS A 203 14.20 7.51 22.92
C LYS A 203 13.99 8.97 23.36
N LEU A 204 14.97 9.57 24.04
CA LEU A 204 14.94 11.01 24.33
C LEU A 204 14.97 11.84 23.03
N ILE A 205 15.79 11.45 22.03
CA ILE A 205 15.82 12.15 20.74
C ILE A 205 14.47 12.04 19.99
N ALA A 206 13.79 10.89 20.07
CA ALA A 206 12.46 10.73 19.50
C ALA A 206 11.43 11.70 20.13
N GLN A 207 11.52 11.93 21.45
CA GLN A 207 10.68 12.87 22.19
C GLN A 207 11.01 14.35 21.88
N ASP A 208 12.29 14.72 21.83
CA ASP A 208 12.75 16.05 21.38
C ASP A 208 14.00 15.94 20.50
N TYR A 209 13.86 16.34 19.23
CA TYR A 209 14.95 16.27 18.27
C TYR A 209 16.18 17.10 18.68
N LYS A 210 16.01 18.10 19.55
CA LYS A 210 17.11 18.96 20.02
C LYS A 210 18.13 18.21 20.86
N VAL A 211 17.76 17.05 21.41
CA VAL A 211 18.69 16.15 22.11
C VAL A 211 19.77 15.59 21.16
N SER A 212 19.58 15.74 19.84
CA SER A 212 20.60 15.55 18.83
C SER A 212 21.21 16.89 18.38
N TYR A 213 22.47 17.12 18.73
CA TYR A 213 23.20 18.32 18.32
C TYR A 213 23.33 18.43 16.80
N SER A 214 23.73 17.35 16.13
CA SER A 214 24.00 17.34 14.69
C SER A 214 22.74 17.64 13.88
N LEU A 215 21.62 16.98 14.23
CA LEU A 215 20.32 17.19 13.59
C LEU A 215 19.81 18.61 13.85
N ALA A 216 19.82 19.05 15.12
CA ALA A 216 19.34 20.38 15.49
C ALA A 216 20.15 21.48 14.79
N LYS A 217 21.48 21.35 14.70
CA LYS A 217 22.37 22.29 14.02
C LYS A 217 22.11 22.31 12.51
N ALA A 218 22.08 21.15 11.87
CA ALA A 218 21.92 21.03 10.42
C ALA A 218 20.55 21.53 9.94
N CYS A 219 19.47 21.20 10.65
CA CYS A 219 18.10 21.52 10.23
C CYS A 219 17.59 22.89 10.70
N LYS A 220 18.26 23.56 11.64
CA LYS A 220 17.88 24.91 12.14
C LYS A 220 17.55 25.95 11.04
N PRO A 221 18.35 26.13 9.96
CA PRO A 221 18.02 27.09 8.91
C PRO A 221 16.74 26.72 8.16
N ASP A 222 16.57 25.43 7.83
CA ASP A 222 15.42 24.94 7.06
C ASP A 222 14.12 25.00 7.88
N LEU A 223 14.17 24.65 9.17
CA LEU A 223 13.02 24.77 10.08
C LEU A 223 12.51 26.22 10.17
N ARG A 224 13.43 27.19 10.21
CA ARG A 224 13.08 28.62 10.20
C ARG A 224 12.51 29.05 8.86
N LYS A 225 13.11 28.62 7.76
CA LYS A 225 12.69 28.94 6.39
C LYS A 225 11.29 28.44 6.09
N TYR A 226 10.97 27.22 6.53
CA TYR A 226 9.69 26.56 6.27
C TYR A 226 8.65 26.71 7.38
N ARG A 227 8.99 27.45 8.45
CA ARG A 227 8.11 27.71 9.61
C ARG A 227 7.56 26.41 10.22
N CYS A 228 8.44 25.43 10.41
CA CYS A 228 8.13 24.20 11.14
C CYS A 228 8.07 24.48 12.65
N ASN A 229 7.09 25.30 13.07
CA ASN A 229 6.88 25.67 14.47
C ASN A 229 5.63 24.97 15.02
N MET A 230 5.78 24.38 16.21
CA MET A 230 4.74 23.60 16.90
C MET A 230 3.47 24.38 17.27
N ASP A 231 3.57 25.71 17.41
CA ASP A 231 2.53 26.55 18.03
C ASP A 231 1.20 26.65 17.25
N THR A 232 1.15 26.25 15.98
CA THR A 232 -0.03 26.49 15.11
C THR A 232 -0.77 25.24 14.64
N ALA A 233 -0.21 24.02 14.77
CA ALA A 233 -0.78 22.82 14.14
C ALA A 233 -1.23 21.70 15.10
N MET A 234 -0.72 21.64 16.34
CA MET A 234 -1.15 20.63 17.34
C MET A 234 -1.12 21.19 18.78
N PRO A 235 -2.27 21.61 19.35
CA PRO A 235 -2.34 22.15 20.71
C PRO A 235 -2.04 21.15 21.85
N ARG A 236 -1.88 19.85 21.54
CA ARG A 236 -1.70 18.77 22.52
C ARG A 236 -0.26 18.25 22.67
N ALA A 237 0.68 18.65 21.83
CA ALA A 237 2.09 18.28 21.96
C ALA A 237 2.90 19.55 22.24
N ARG A 238 3.31 19.75 23.50
CA ARG A 238 4.14 20.88 23.93
C ARG A 238 5.64 20.64 23.73
N GLU A 239 6.02 19.56 23.03
CA GLU A 239 7.38 19.07 22.88
C GLU A 239 7.77 18.96 21.41
N ALA A 240 9.00 19.31 21.07
CA ALA A 240 9.50 19.36 19.71
C ALA A 240 9.86 17.95 19.19
N LYS A 241 8.84 17.11 18.95
CA LYS A 241 9.00 15.71 18.53
C LYS A 241 9.80 15.57 17.22
N LEU A 242 10.62 14.52 17.15
CA LEU A 242 11.37 14.14 15.95
C LEU A 242 10.45 13.90 14.74
N SER A 243 9.35 13.17 14.96
CA SER A 243 8.38 12.85 13.90
C SER A 243 7.82 14.09 13.20
N TYR A 244 7.50 15.13 13.97
CA TYR A 244 7.01 16.39 13.40
C TYR A 244 8.07 17.10 12.56
N LEU A 245 9.34 17.13 13.03
CA LEU A 245 10.44 17.70 12.27
C LEU A 245 10.57 17.01 10.91
N LEU A 246 10.58 15.67 10.92
CA LEU A 246 10.71 14.86 9.72
C LEU A 246 9.56 15.13 8.75
N LEU A 247 8.31 15.00 9.21
CA LEU A 247 7.11 15.19 8.39
C LEU A 247 6.96 16.64 7.87
N CYS A 248 7.34 17.65 8.66
CA CYS A 248 7.25 19.04 8.23
C CYS A 248 8.23 19.37 7.10
N LEU A 249 9.49 18.95 7.25
CA LEU A 249 10.53 19.16 6.25
C LEU A 249 10.28 18.31 5.01
N GLU A 250 9.79 17.08 5.18
CA GLU A 250 9.35 16.23 4.07
C GLU A 250 8.20 16.88 3.29
N ALA A 251 7.18 17.41 3.97
CA ALA A 251 6.10 18.14 3.31
C ALA A 251 6.61 19.38 2.55
N ALA A 252 7.70 20.02 3.00
CA ALA A 252 8.36 21.09 2.26
C ALA A 252 9.03 20.56 0.98
N VAL A 253 9.75 19.44 1.06
CA VAL A 253 10.37 18.76 -0.09
C VAL A 253 9.31 18.35 -1.12
N HIS A 254 8.19 17.77 -0.67
CA HIS A 254 7.06 17.37 -1.52
C HIS A 254 6.42 18.55 -2.27
N ARG A 255 6.42 19.76 -1.68
CA ARG A 255 5.99 21.01 -2.34
C ARG A 255 7.03 21.55 -3.35
N GLY A 256 8.08 20.80 -3.65
CA GLY A 256 9.17 21.20 -4.54
C GLY A 256 10.15 22.19 -3.91
N GLN A 257 10.15 22.32 -2.58
CA GLN A 257 11.10 23.17 -1.86
C GLN A 257 12.40 22.41 -1.56
N THR A 258 13.51 23.11 -1.41
CA THR A 258 14.83 22.51 -1.18
C THR A 258 15.30 22.63 0.27
N VAL A 259 15.45 21.47 0.93
CA VAL A 259 16.12 21.35 2.24
C VAL A 259 17.62 21.24 2.02
N SER A 260 18.43 21.75 2.95
CA SER A 260 19.89 21.68 2.85
C SER A 260 20.39 20.24 2.84
N GLY A 261 21.47 19.95 2.10
CA GLY A 261 22.05 18.60 2.03
C GLY A 261 22.52 18.08 3.38
N GLU A 262 23.01 18.95 4.26
CA GLU A 262 23.37 18.60 5.64
C GLU A 262 22.15 18.16 6.45
N CYS A 263 21.04 18.90 6.40
CA CYS A 263 19.82 18.52 7.09
C CYS A 263 19.20 17.25 6.49
N GLN A 264 19.19 17.11 5.17
CA GLN A 264 18.72 15.88 4.51
C GLN A 264 19.52 14.65 4.93
N GLY A 265 20.85 14.77 5.03
CA GLY A 265 21.71 13.69 5.53
C GLY A 265 21.33 13.27 6.95
N GLU A 266 21.20 14.23 7.86
CA GLU A 266 20.76 13.92 9.23
C GLU A 266 19.35 13.32 9.26
N MET A 267 18.40 13.86 8.50
CA MET A 267 17.05 13.29 8.41
C MET A 267 17.07 11.80 7.99
N LEU A 268 17.91 11.44 7.01
CA LEU A 268 18.07 10.04 6.58
C LEU A 268 18.61 9.15 7.70
N ASP A 269 19.60 9.61 8.45
CA ASP A 269 20.17 8.83 9.57
C ASP A 269 19.13 8.59 10.67
N TYR A 270 18.34 9.61 11.02
CA TYR A 270 17.29 9.50 12.03
C TYR A 270 16.10 8.65 11.55
N ARG A 271 15.77 8.69 10.25
CA ARG A 271 14.77 7.80 9.66
C ARG A 271 15.21 6.33 9.70
N ARG A 272 16.47 6.03 9.36
CA ARG A 272 17.03 4.68 9.49
C ARG A 272 16.99 4.20 10.94
N MET A 273 17.40 5.05 11.87
CA MET A 273 17.36 4.72 13.29
C MET A 273 15.96 4.35 13.78
N LEU A 274 14.92 5.08 13.36
CA LEU A 274 13.52 4.76 13.69
C LEU A 274 13.05 3.44 13.04
N MET A 275 13.50 3.15 11.81
CA MET A 275 13.13 1.93 11.09
C MET A 275 13.81 0.67 11.67
N GLU A 276 15.07 0.79 12.11
CA GLU A 276 15.83 -0.32 12.71
C GLU A 276 15.40 -0.64 14.15
N ASP A 277 14.88 0.34 14.88
CA ASP A 277 14.50 0.18 16.28
C ASP A 277 13.05 0.67 16.55
N TYR A 278 12.10 -0.26 16.41
CA TYR A 278 10.68 0.02 16.66
C TYR A 278 10.39 0.49 18.10
N SER A 279 11.30 0.26 19.06
CA SER A 279 11.13 0.71 20.44
C SER A 279 11.22 2.23 20.60
N LEU A 280 11.70 2.92 19.56
CA LEU A 280 11.75 4.38 19.50
C LEU A 280 10.40 5.01 19.14
N SER A 281 9.40 4.19 18.77
CA SER A 281 8.02 4.60 18.50
C SER A 281 7.10 4.09 19.61
N PRO A 282 6.85 4.89 20.67
CA PRO A 282 6.07 4.46 21.84
C PRO A 282 4.67 3.92 21.49
N GLU A 283 4.07 4.44 20.42
CA GLU A 283 2.78 3.99 19.90
C GLU A 283 2.78 2.51 19.49
N ILE A 284 3.89 1.97 19.00
CA ILE A 284 4.03 0.55 18.62
C ILE A 284 4.24 -0.33 19.88
N VAL A 285 5.07 0.14 20.81
CA VAL A 285 5.40 -0.57 22.06
C VAL A 285 4.15 -0.79 22.93
N LEU A 286 3.29 0.23 23.01
CA LEU A 286 2.05 0.20 23.82
C LEU A 286 1.04 -0.84 23.33
N VAL A 287 1.00 -1.17 22.03
CA VAL A 287 -0.01 -2.06 21.44
C VAL A 287 0.44 -3.53 21.41
N SER A 288 1.74 -3.80 21.48
CA SER A 288 2.32 -5.14 21.24
C SER A 288 2.15 -6.15 22.40
N ARG A 289 1.31 -5.87 23.40
CA ARG A 289 1.14 -6.71 24.60
C ARG A 289 -0.02 -7.72 24.54
N ASP A 290 -0.91 -7.66 23.55
CA ASP A 290 -2.04 -8.59 23.44
C ASP A 290 -1.89 -9.63 22.32
N LYS A 291 -2.31 -10.87 22.60
CA LYS A 291 -1.96 -12.05 21.82
C LYS A 291 -2.74 -12.14 20.49
N GLY A 292 -2.00 -12.16 19.38
CA GLY A 292 -2.35 -12.97 18.20
C GLY A 292 -3.15 -12.31 17.07
N ILE A 293 -3.57 -11.05 17.21
CA ILE A 293 -4.16 -10.26 16.12
C ILE A 293 -3.49 -8.89 16.16
N LEU A 294 -2.93 -8.43 15.04
CA LEU A 294 -2.55 -7.01 14.91
C LEU A 294 -3.83 -6.19 15.10
N GLU A 295 -4.03 -5.68 16.31
CA GLU A 295 -5.15 -4.81 16.64
C GLU A 295 -5.07 -3.54 15.76
N GLY A 296 -6.21 -2.93 15.41
CA GLY A 296 -6.24 -1.75 14.53
C GLY A 296 -5.33 -0.59 15.00
N HIS A 297 -5.00 -0.57 16.29
CA HIS A 297 -4.01 0.35 16.88
C HIS A 297 -2.57 0.06 16.44
N CYS A 298 -2.14 -1.21 16.35
CA CYS A 298 -0.79 -1.59 15.93
C CYS A 298 -0.61 -1.30 14.44
N GLN A 299 -1.61 -1.63 13.63
CA GLN A 299 -1.61 -1.30 12.20
C GLN A 299 -1.48 0.21 11.97
N LYS A 300 -2.20 1.03 12.76
CA LYS A 300 -2.10 2.49 12.67
C LYS A 300 -0.73 3.00 13.11
N ALA A 301 -0.18 2.48 14.21
CA ALA A 301 1.14 2.86 14.69
C ALA A 301 2.24 2.50 13.68
N LEU A 302 2.16 1.30 13.08
CA LEU A 302 3.05 0.88 12.01
C LEU A 302 2.91 1.77 10.76
N GLN A 303 1.68 2.12 10.37
CA GLN A 303 1.47 3.06 9.26
C GLN A 303 2.08 4.44 9.54
N THR A 304 1.98 4.94 10.77
CA THR A 304 2.64 6.19 11.19
C THR A 304 4.16 6.06 11.12
N LEU A 305 4.75 4.96 11.61
CA LEU A 305 6.20 4.73 11.51
C LEU A 305 6.68 4.71 10.05
N ILE A 306 5.97 4.00 9.15
CA ILE A 306 6.32 3.96 7.73
C ILE A 306 6.24 5.37 7.11
N GLN A 307 5.27 6.19 7.53
CA GLN A 307 5.17 7.58 7.07
C GLN A 307 6.30 8.47 7.60
N GLU A 308 6.73 8.30 8.85
CA GLU A 308 7.82 9.09 9.43
C GLU A 308 9.20 8.73 8.86
N THR A 309 9.40 7.42 8.63
CA THR A 309 10.64 6.86 8.08
C THR A 309 10.74 7.01 6.57
N ASP A 310 9.61 7.03 5.85
CA ASP A 310 9.53 7.26 4.41
C ASP A 310 10.49 6.38 3.57
N PRO A 311 10.50 5.05 3.76
CA PRO A 311 11.33 4.12 2.98
C PRO A 311 10.94 4.08 1.49
N GLY A 312 9.77 4.60 1.12
CA GLY A 312 9.36 4.79 -0.27
C GLY A 312 10.17 5.86 -1.01
N ALA A 313 10.66 6.89 -0.30
CA ALA A 313 11.59 7.88 -0.86
C ALA A 313 13.03 7.39 -0.92
N ASP A 314 13.44 6.54 0.02
CA ASP A 314 14.77 5.97 0.03
C ASP A 314 14.77 4.58 0.66
N TYR A 315 14.83 3.55 -0.20
CA TYR A 315 14.82 2.15 0.20
C TYR A 315 15.97 1.78 1.17
N ARG A 316 17.06 2.57 1.21
CA ARG A 316 18.22 2.35 2.11
C ARG A 316 17.92 2.62 3.58
N ILE A 317 16.73 3.15 3.87
CA ILE A 317 16.20 3.32 5.23
C ILE A 317 15.75 1.96 5.77
N ASP A 318 15.18 1.12 4.91
CA ASP A 318 14.87 -0.28 5.23
C ASP A 318 16.11 -1.14 4.97
N ARG A 319 16.86 -1.42 6.04
CA ARG A 319 18.09 -2.22 5.98
C ARG A 319 17.83 -3.63 5.44
N ALA A 320 16.72 -4.26 5.83
CA ALA A 320 16.40 -5.63 5.41
C ALA A 320 16.11 -5.68 3.92
N LEU A 321 15.35 -4.71 3.40
CA LEU A 321 15.10 -4.57 1.96
C LEU A 321 16.40 -4.27 1.20
N ASN A 322 17.20 -3.33 1.68
CA ASN A 322 18.45 -2.92 1.05
C ASN A 322 19.44 -4.10 0.93
N GLU A 323 19.64 -4.86 2.01
CA GLU A 323 20.52 -6.03 2.01
C GLU A 323 19.98 -7.15 1.09
N ALA A 324 18.68 -7.44 1.13
CA ALA A 324 18.06 -8.47 0.30
C ALA A 324 18.14 -8.15 -1.20
N CYS A 325 17.96 -6.88 -1.58
CA CYS A 325 17.89 -6.44 -2.97
C CYS A 325 19.21 -6.00 -3.60
N GLU A 326 20.32 -5.95 -2.84
CA GLU A 326 21.62 -5.45 -3.32
C GLU A 326 22.07 -6.13 -4.64
N SER A 327 21.92 -7.46 -4.74
CA SER A 327 22.31 -8.22 -5.93
C SER A 327 21.47 -7.87 -7.17
N VAL A 328 20.16 -7.67 -7.00
CA VAL A 328 19.22 -7.28 -8.07
C VAL A 328 19.52 -5.86 -8.52
N ILE A 329 19.81 -4.95 -7.57
CA ILE A 329 20.14 -3.56 -7.86
C ILE A 329 21.41 -3.47 -8.71
N GLN A 330 22.46 -4.19 -8.33
CA GLN A 330 23.74 -4.18 -9.06
C GLN A 330 23.63 -4.78 -10.47
N THR A 331 22.77 -5.78 -10.68
CA THR A 331 22.66 -6.51 -11.95
C THR A 331 21.62 -5.92 -12.91
N ALA A 332 20.48 -5.46 -12.38
CA ALA A 332 19.34 -4.99 -13.17
C ALA A 332 19.17 -3.45 -13.14
N CYS A 333 19.37 -2.82 -11.97
CA CYS A 333 19.07 -1.40 -11.76
C CYS A 333 20.30 -0.47 -11.71
N LYS A 334 21.47 -0.94 -12.16
CA LYS A 334 22.77 -0.22 -12.08
C LYS A 334 22.81 1.21 -12.67
N HIS A 335 21.85 1.55 -13.54
CA HIS A 335 21.78 2.83 -14.24
C HIS A 335 21.08 3.91 -13.41
N ILE A 336 20.37 3.50 -12.36
CA ILE A 336 19.67 4.39 -11.43
C ILE A 336 20.63 4.76 -10.30
N ARG A 337 20.59 6.03 -9.87
CA ARG A 337 21.45 6.49 -8.78
C ARG A 337 21.01 5.88 -7.46
N ASN A 338 21.97 5.50 -6.61
CA ASN A 338 21.66 5.00 -5.27
C ASN A 338 20.89 6.03 -4.45
N GLY A 339 19.78 5.61 -3.82
CA GLY A 339 18.88 6.48 -3.07
C GLY A 339 17.88 7.26 -3.93
N ASP A 340 17.82 7.02 -5.24
CA ASP A 340 16.76 7.55 -6.10
C ASP A 340 15.46 6.72 -5.89
N PRO A 341 14.30 7.36 -5.63
CA PRO A 341 13.01 6.67 -5.51
C PRO A 341 12.67 5.77 -6.70
N MET A 342 13.23 6.03 -7.89
CA MET A 342 13.04 5.20 -9.08
C MET A 342 13.59 3.77 -8.92
N ILE A 343 14.47 3.50 -7.95
CA ILE A 343 14.97 2.14 -7.68
C ILE A 343 13.82 1.20 -7.35
N LEU A 344 12.85 1.61 -6.53
CA LEU A 344 11.70 0.76 -6.19
C LEU A 344 10.85 0.43 -7.43
N SER A 345 10.70 1.36 -8.37
CA SER A 345 10.03 1.09 -9.64
C SER A 345 10.78 0.09 -10.49
N CYS A 346 12.11 0.21 -10.60
CA CYS A 346 12.94 -0.75 -11.33
C CYS A 346 12.89 -2.15 -10.71
N LEU A 347 12.93 -2.25 -9.37
CA LEU A 347 12.80 -3.53 -8.68
C LEU A 347 11.42 -4.17 -8.96
N MET A 348 10.35 -3.38 -8.96
CA MET A 348 9.00 -3.85 -9.30
C MET A 348 8.87 -4.32 -10.75
N GLU A 349 9.51 -3.63 -11.71
CA GLU A 349 9.58 -4.07 -13.12
C GLU A 349 10.29 -5.43 -13.27
N HIS A 350 11.22 -5.72 -12.36
CA HIS A 350 11.98 -6.96 -12.34
C HIS A 350 11.40 -8.06 -11.45
N LEU A 351 10.28 -7.84 -10.77
CA LEU A 351 9.70 -8.73 -9.75
C LEU A 351 9.59 -10.20 -10.20
N TYR A 352 9.16 -10.45 -11.45
CA TYR A 352 9.04 -11.81 -12.00
C TYR A 352 10.07 -12.12 -13.09
N THR A 353 11.22 -11.44 -13.07
CA THR A 353 12.36 -11.80 -13.90
C THR A 353 13.26 -12.81 -13.21
N ASP A 354 14.04 -13.52 -14.02
CA ASP A 354 15.16 -14.37 -13.58
C ASP A 354 16.22 -13.61 -12.79
N LYS A 355 16.18 -12.27 -12.81
CA LYS A 355 17.06 -11.41 -12.03
C LYS A 355 16.57 -11.20 -10.60
N MET A 356 15.31 -11.47 -10.28
CA MET A 356 14.77 -11.29 -8.93
C MET A 356 15.17 -12.48 -8.04
N VAL A 357 15.42 -12.17 -6.76
CA VAL A 357 15.75 -13.15 -5.72
C VAL A 357 14.59 -13.20 -4.73
N GLU A 358 14.24 -14.39 -4.24
CA GLU A 358 13.11 -14.64 -3.33
C GLU A 358 13.10 -13.70 -2.11
N ASP A 359 14.25 -13.52 -1.46
CA ASP A 359 14.36 -12.62 -0.31
C ASP A 359 14.07 -11.15 -0.68
N CYS A 360 14.55 -10.68 -1.84
CA CYS A 360 14.28 -9.33 -2.31
C CYS A 360 12.80 -9.16 -2.69
N GLU A 361 12.22 -10.15 -3.37
CA GLU A 361 10.80 -10.19 -3.74
C GLU A 361 9.93 -10.04 -2.49
N HIS A 362 10.16 -10.86 -1.47
CA HIS A 362 9.38 -10.85 -0.23
C HIS A 362 9.47 -9.50 0.48
N ARG A 363 10.67 -8.96 0.67
CA ARG A 363 10.88 -7.65 1.32
C ARG A 363 10.29 -6.49 0.52
N LEU A 364 10.41 -6.54 -0.80
CA LEU A 364 9.88 -5.50 -1.68
C LEU A 364 8.35 -5.46 -1.62
N LEU A 365 7.68 -6.62 -1.63
CA LEU A 365 6.24 -6.71 -1.51
C LEU A 365 5.73 -6.25 -0.13
N GLU A 366 6.46 -6.51 0.95
CA GLU A 366 6.15 -5.99 2.29
C GLU A 366 6.11 -4.45 2.31
N LEU A 367 7.10 -3.78 1.71
CA LEU A 367 7.11 -2.32 1.62
C LEU A 367 6.00 -1.81 0.68
N GLN A 368 5.83 -2.45 -0.47
CA GLN A 368 4.86 -2.02 -1.48
C GLN A 368 3.41 -2.16 -1.01
N TYR A 369 3.13 -3.09 -0.09
CA TYR A 369 1.85 -3.18 0.60
C TYR A 369 1.45 -1.85 1.27
N PHE A 370 2.40 -1.15 1.93
CA PHE A 370 2.13 0.14 2.56
C PHE A 370 2.02 1.26 1.53
N ILE A 371 2.94 1.30 0.55
CA ILE A 371 2.95 2.31 -0.52
C ILE A 371 1.64 2.28 -1.32
N SER A 372 1.08 1.09 -1.59
CA SER A 372 -0.18 0.98 -2.34
C SER A 372 -1.41 1.50 -1.57
N ARG A 373 -1.32 1.65 -0.25
CA ARG A 373 -2.42 2.07 0.63
C ARG A 373 -2.41 3.57 0.92
N ASP A 374 -1.24 4.18 0.95
CA ASP A 374 -1.08 5.63 1.07
C ASP A 374 -0.23 6.19 -0.06
N TRP A 375 -0.89 6.87 -1.00
CA TRP A 375 -0.26 7.50 -2.16
C TRP A 375 0.80 8.55 -1.80
N LYS A 376 0.83 9.05 -0.56
CA LYS A 376 1.89 9.95 -0.06
C LYS A 376 3.24 9.25 0.08
N LEU A 377 3.21 7.92 0.31
CA LEU A 377 4.40 7.08 0.42
C LEU A 377 5.01 6.73 -0.94
N ASP A 378 4.36 7.10 -2.05
CA ASP A 378 4.98 7.10 -3.38
C ASP A 378 5.37 8.55 -3.75
N PRO A 379 6.66 8.92 -3.62
CA PRO A 379 7.10 10.30 -3.83
C PRO A 379 6.91 10.78 -5.26
N ILE A 380 7.02 9.88 -6.25
CA ILE A 380 6.93 10.22 -7.67
C ILE A 380 5.46 10.53 -8.01
N LEU A 381 4.55 9.63 -7.63
CA LEU A 381 3.12 9.81 -7.76
C LEU A 381 2.65 11.06 -7.03
N TYR A 382 3.04 11.23 -5.76
CA TYR A 382 2.63 12.40 -4.98
C TYR A 382 3.07 13.71 -5.64
N LYS A 383 4.36 13.81 -6.01
CA LYS A 383 4.93 15.01 -6.63
C LYS A 383 4.25 15.36 -7.95
N LYS A 384 3.96 14.36 -8.80
CA LYS A 384 3.35 14.57 -10.11
C LYS A 384 1.84 14.80 -10.04
N CYS A 385 1.15 14.20 -9.07
CA CYS A 385 -0.31 14.22 -8.99
C CYS A 385 -0.90 15.18 -7.95
N GLN A 386 -0.13 15.75 -7.01
CA GLN A 386 -0.69 16.57 -5.91
C GLN A 386 -1.59 17.72 -6.37
N ASN A 387 -1.22 18.42 -7.45
CA ASN A 387 -2.00 19.53 -7.98
C ASN A 387 -3.30 19.06 -8.64
N ASP A 388 -3.27 17.92 -9.31
CA ASP A 388 -4.48 17.33 -9.90
C ASP A 388 -5.40 16.74 -8.83
N ALA A 389 -4.83 16.06 -7.84
CA ALA A 389 -5.56 15.57 -6.68
C ALA A 389 -6.29 16.72 -5.97
N SER A 390 -5.62 17.86 -5.79
CA SER A 390 -6.23 18.99 -5.11
C SER A 390 -7.29 19.72 -5.95
N ARG A 391 -7.07 19.83 -7.26
CA ARG A 391 -7.98 20.49 -8.21
C ARG A 391 -9.20 19.65 -8.59
N ILE A 392 -9.05 18.33 -8.66
CA ILE A 392 -10.06 17.40 -9.19
C ILE A 392 -10.69 16.58 -8.07
N CYS A 393 -9.88 16.04 -7.16
CA CYS A 393 -10.34 15.24 -6.03
C CYS A 393 -10.57 16.07 -4.76
N HIS A 394 -10.37 17.40 -4.83
CA HIS A 394 -10.61 18.37 -3.76
C HIS A 394 -9.77 18.17 -2.48
N THR A 395 -8.58 17.57 -2.57
CA THR A 395 -7.75 17.20 -1.42
C THR A 395 -7.28 18.37 -0.53
N HIS A 396 -7.38 19.63 -0.96
CA HIS A 396 -6.98 20.78 -0.13
C HIS A 396 -7.82 20.96 1.14
N GLY A 397 -9.10 20.56 1.16
CA GLY A 397 -9.94 20.61 2.37
C GLY A 397 -9.65 19.50 3.41
N TRP A 398 -8.67 18.64 3.12
CA TRP A 398 -8.51 17.32 3.77
C TRP A 398 -7.37 17.34 4.80
N ASN A 399 -6.57 18.42 4.82
CA ASN A 399 -5.68 18.73 5.94
C ASN A 399 -6.43 19.21 7.19
N GLU A 400 -7.70 19.62 7.06
CA GLU A 400 -8.50 20.20 8.15
C GLU A 400 -9.56 19.23 8.73
N THR A 401 -9.88 18.14 8.04
CA THR A 401 -10.90 17.17 8.45
C THR A 401 -10.26 15.81 8.75
N SER A 402 -10.01 15.57 10.04
CA SER A 402 -9.39 14.37 10.59
C SER A 402 -10.34 13.16 10.69
N GLU A 403 -11.21 12.97 9.69
CA GLU A 403 -12.09 11.79 9.63
C GLU A 403 -11.66 10.83 8.52
N PHE A 404 -11.20 9.65 8.99
CA PHE A 404 -10.96 8.39 8.28
C PHE A 404 -11.31 8.37 6.79
N MET A 405 -10.30 8.70 5.97
CA MET A 405 -10.33 8.36 4.56
C MET A 405 -10.01 6.87 4.37
N PRO A 406 -10.78 6.13 3.55
CA PRO A 406 -10.39 4.79 3.16
C PRO A 406 -9.01 4.82 2.46
N PRO A 407 -8.08 3.91 2.81
CA PRO A 407 -6.81 3.76 2.10
C PRO A 407 -7.04 3.66 0.58
N GLY A 408 -6.21 4.35 -0.21
CA GLY A 408 -6.33 4.35 -1.68
C GLY A 408 -7.45 5.20 -2.29
N ALA A 409 -8.27 5.93 -1.52
CA ALA A 409 -9.37 6.74 -2.07
C ALA A 409 -8.91 7.84 -3.04
N VAL A 410 -7.79 8.52 -2.74
CA VAL A 410 -7.21 9.54 -3.63
C VAL A 410 -6.74 8.90 -4.94
N PHE A 411 -6.04 7.77 -4.86
CA PHE A 411 -5.62 7.03 -6.04
C PHE A 411 -6.82 6.61 -6.88
N SER A 412 -7.86 6.01 -6.27
CA SER A 412 -9.12 5.64 -6.95
C SER A 412 -9.79 6.84 -7.65
N CYS A 413 -9.76 8.03 -7.03
CA CYS A 413 -10.24 9.25 -7.67
C CYS A 413 -9.36 9.66 -8.87
N LEU A 414 -8.03 9.76 -8.70
CA LEU A 414 -7.11 10.11 -9.78
C LEU A 414 -7.26 9.15 -10.95
N TYR A 415 -7.24 7.86 -10.66
CA TYR A 415 -7.49 6.76 -11.59
C TYR A 415 -8.80 6.96 -12.38
N ARG A 416 -9.93 7.24 -11.73
CA ARG A 416 -11.22 7.51 -12.42
C ARG A 416 -11.15 8.71 -13.38
N HIS A 417 -10.23 9.63 -13.16
CA HIS A 417 -10.04 10.83 -13.98
C HIS A 417 -8.91 10.72 -15.03
N ALA A 418 -8.06 9.69 -14.96
CA ALA A 418 -7.01 9.41 -15.94
C ALA A 418 -7.58 9.01 -17.32
N TYR A 419 -8.76 8.38 -17.30
CA TYR A 419 -9.43 7.78 -18.48
C TYR A 419 -10.73 8.51 -18.89
N ARG A 420 -11.04 9.68 -18.33
CA ARG A 420 -12.21 10.48 -18.80
C ARG A 420 -11.98 11.05 -20.19
N THR A 421 -13.02 11.01 -21.03
CA THR A 421 -13.08 11.77 -22.28
C THR A 421 -13.33 13.27 -22.00
N GLU A 422 -13.00 14.16 -22.93
CA GLU A 422 -13.19 15.62 -22.75
C GLU A 422 -14.65 16.01 -22.41
N MET A 423 -15.61 15.23 -22.92
CA MET A 423 -17.04 15.41 -22.65
C MET A 423 -17.46 14.95 -21.24
N GLN A 424 -16.65 14.11 -20.56
CA GLN A 424 -16.96 13.52 -19.26
C GLN A 424 -16.39 14.31 -18.07
N GLY A 425 -15.62 15.37 -18.29
CA GLY A 425 -15.17 16.30 -17.25
C GLY A 425 -13.67 16.60 -17.28
N ARG A 426 -13.14 17.08 -16.14
CA ARG A 426 -11.74 17.51 -16.02
C ARG A 426 -10.80 16.30 -16.06
N ARG A 427 -9.80 16.35 -16.95
CA ARG A 427 -8.73 15.35 -17.13
C ARG A 427 -7.52 15.68 -16.24
N LEU A 428 -6.76 14.65 -15.91
CA LEU A 428 -5.45 14.77 -15.28
C LEU A 428 -4.43 15.43 -16.22
N SER A 429 -3.37 15.99 -15.64
CA SER A 429 -2.15 16.34 -16.37
C SER A 429 -1.48 15.09 -16.96
N ARG A 430 -0.69 15.28 -18.02
CA ARG A 430 0.05 14.20 -18.69
C ARG A 430 0.99 13.47 -17.72
N ASP A 431 1.72 14.23 -16.91
CA ASP A 431 2.65 13.70 -15.91
C ASP A 431 1.90 12.87 -14.85
N CYS A 432 0.82 13.39 -14.27
CA CYS A 432 0.06 12.64 -13.29
C CYS A 432 -0.59 11.38 -13.89
N LYS A 433 -1.10 11.48 -15.12
CA LYS A 433 -1.67 10.34 -15.82
C LYS A 433 -0.65 9.21 -15.99
N THR A 434 0.57 9.53 -16.40
CA THR A 434 1.65 8.55 -16.59
C THR A 434 1.97 7.82 -15.29
N GLU A 435 2.04 8.54 -14.16
CA GLU A 435 2.28 7.92 -12.85
C GLU A 435 1.09 7.08 -12.37
N VAL A 436 -0.15 7.49 -12.65
CA VAL A 436 -1.33 6.67 -12.38
C VAL A 436 -1.26 5.35 -13.14
N GLN A 437 -0.87 5.37 -14.42
CA GLN A 437 -0.68 4.16 -15.22
C GLN A 437 0.41 3.26 -14.65
N ARG A 438 1.59 3.82 -14.31
CA ARG A 438 2.67 3.06 -13.64
C ARG A 438 2.16 2.31 -12.42
N ILE A 439 1.37 2.96 -11.57
CA ILE A 439 0.86 2.35 -10.34
C ILE A 439 -0.20 1.30 -10.62
N LEU A 440 -1.05 1.48 -11.64
CA LEU A 440 -2.02 0.45 -12.03
C LEU A 440 -1.30 -0.82 -12.47
N HIS A 441 -0.26 -0.70 -13.30
CA HIS A 441 0.54 -1.84 -13.72
C HIS A 441 1.20 -2.53 -12.53
N GLN A 442 1.81 -1.75 -11.61
CA GLN A 442 2.45 -2.32 -10.43
C GLN A 442 1.46 -3.05 -9.51
N ARG A 443 0.22 -2.55 -9.37
CA ARG A 443 -0.81 -3.19 -8.55
C ARG A 443 -1.43 -4.43 -9.20
N ALA A 444 -1.44 -4.50 -10.53
CA ALA A 444 -1.92 -5.66 -11.27
C ALA A 444 -0.95 -6.86 -11.22
N LEU A 445 0.29 -6.65 -10.76
CA LEU A 445 1.29 -7.72 -10.62
C LEU A 445 0.96 -8.73 -9.51
N ASP A 446 0.31 -8.31 -8.43
CA ASP A 446 0.03 -9.16 -7.26
C ASP A 446 -1.24 -8.66 -6.54
N VAL A 447 -2.15 -9.57 -6.18
CA VAL A 447 -3.43 -9.22 -5.54
C VAL A 447 -3.24 -8.50 -4.20
N LYS A 448 -2.12 -8.72 -3.49
CA LYS A 448 -1.78 -8.03 -2.23
C LYS A 448 -1.49 -6.53 -2.44
N LEU A 449 -1.11 -6.15 -3.65
CA LEU A 449 -0.81 -4.76 -4.00
C LEU A 449 -2.07 -3.96 -4.34
N ASP A 450 -3.16 -4.62 -4.74
CA ASP A 450 -4.47 -4.00 -4.89
C ASP A 450 -5.31 -4.10 -3.59
N PRO A 451 -5.54 -2.99 -2.87
CA PRO A 451 -6.26 -3.03 -1.60
C PRO A 451 -7.72 -3.48 -1.74
N GLU A 452 -8.40 -3.20 -2.86
CA GLU A 452 -9.80 -3.59 -3.04
C GLU A 452 -9.92 -5.09 -3.31
N LEU A 453 -9.04 -5.66 -4.13
CA LEU A 453 -9.00 -7.10 -4.36
C LEU A 453 -8.62 -7.84 -3.09
N GLN A 454 -7.53 -7.45 -2.41
CA GLN A 454 -7.14 -8.10 -1.18
C GLN A 454 -8.24 -8.00 -0.11
N GLN A 455 -8.94 -6.87 0.05
CA GLN A 455 -9.97 -6.80 1.06
C GLN A 455 -11.21 -7.64 0.71
N ARG A 456 -11.62 -7.67 -0.56
CA ARG A 456 -12.93 -8.25 -0.95
C ARG A 456 -12.85 -9.68 -1.47
N CYS A 457 -11.69 -10.14 -1.92
CA CYS A 457 -11.51 -11.44 -2.59
C CYS A 457 -10.78 -12.49 -1.77
N MET A 458 -10.27 -12.19 -0.57
CA MET A 458 -9.49 -13.16 0.25
C MET A 458 -10.23 -14.48 0.52
N THR A 459 -11.54 -14.42 0.78
CA THR A 459 -12.35 -15.63 0.99
C THR A 459 -12.48 -16.46 -0.28
N ASP A 460 -12.62 -15.80 -1.44
CA ASP A 460 -12.75 -16.48 -2.74
C ASP A 460 -11.40 -17.05 -3.21
N LEU A 461 -10.30 -16.34 -2.97
CA LEU A 461 -8.94 -16.83 -3.24
C LEU A 461 -8.65 -18.13 -2.48
N GLY A 462 -8.92 -18.17 -1.17
CA GLY A 462 -8.72 -19.39 -0.38
C GLY A 462 -9.64 -20.54 -0.77
N LYS A 463 -10.78 -20.26 -1.40
CA LYS A 463 -11.77 -21.27 -1.81
C LYS A 463 -11.50 -21.84 -3.20
N TRP A 464 -11.16 -20.99 -4.17
CA TRP A 464 -11.08 -21.33 -5.59
C TRP A 464 -9.64 -21.37 -6.12
N CYS A 465 -8.72 -20.62 -5.50
CA CYS A 465 -7.39 -20.35 -6.03
C CYS A 465 -6.26 -20.81 -5.10
N SER A 466 -6.52 -21.72 -4.17
CA SER A 466 -5.54 -22.20 -3.19
C SER A 466 -4.34 -22.95 -3.80
N GLU A 467 -4.48 -23.46 -5.03
CA GLU A 467 -3.42 -24.18 -5.77
C GLU A 467 -2.66 -23.28 -6.76
N LYS A 468 -3.18 -22.07 -7.07
CA LYS A 468 -2.57 -21.07 -7.96
C LYS A 468 -2.09 -19.86 -7.14
N THR A 469 -1.04 -20.07 -6.34
CA THR A 469 -0.54 -19.07 -5.37
C THR A 469 0.64 -18.24 -5.88
N GLU A 470 1.10 -18.47 -7.11
CA GLU A 470 2.13 -17.63 -7.72
C GLU A 470 1.52 -16.28 -8.10
N ALA A 471 2.28 -15.22 -7.90
CA ALA A 471 1.78 -13.87 -8.08
C ALA A 471 1.43 -13.58 -9.55
N GLY A 472 0.27 -12.95 -9.77
CA GLY A 472 -0.36 -12.76 -11.08
C GLY A 472 -1.33 -13.88 -11.51
N GLN A 473 -1.12 -15.14 -11.09
CA GLN A 473 -2.05 -16.25 -11.40
C GLN A 473 -3.34 -16.18 -10.57
N GLU A 474 -3.27 -15.52 -9.41
CA GLU A 474 -4.40 -15.32 -8.51
C GLU A 474 -5.54 -14.54 -9.19
N LEU A 475 -5.21 -13.46 -9.91
CA LEU A 475 -6.19 -12.65 -10.62
C LEU A 475 -6.79 -13.43 -11.81
N GLU A 476 -5.95 -14.11 -12.59
CA GLU A 476 -6.37 -14.99 -13.67
C GLU A 476 -7.36 -16.06 -13.17
N CYS A 477 -7.06 -16.68 -12.03
CA CYS A 477 -7.93 -17.65 -11.38
C CYS A 477 -9.27 -17.04 -10.96
N LEU A 478 -9.26 -15.84 -10.36
CA LEU A 478 -10.50 -15.13 -10.01
C LEU A 478 -11.33 -14.81 -11.26
N GLN A 479 -10.71 -14.41 -12.37
CA GLN A 479 -11.39 -14.16 -13.64
C GLN A 479 -11.99 -15.45 -14.25
N ASP A 480 -11.32 -16.59 -14.10
CA ASP A 480 -11.82 -17.89 -14.52
C ASP A 480 -13.12 -18.26 -13.78
N HIS A 481 -13.12 -18.03 -12.46
CA HIS A 481 -14.24 -18.32 -11.55
C HIS A 481 -15.20 -17.14 -11.34
N LEU A 482 -15.20 -16.11 -12.20
CA LEU A 482 -15.97 -14.87 -12.01
C LEU A 482 -17.45 -15.09 -11.65
N ASP A 483 -18.10 -16.08 -12.26
CA ASP A 483 -19.51 -16.41 -12.02
C ASP A 483 -19.77 -17.11 -10.67
N GLU A 484 -18.72 -17.61 -10.03
CA GLU A 484 -18.72 -18.36 -8.77
C GLU A 484 -18.28 -17.51 -7.58
N LEU A 485 -17.65 -16.36 -7.84
CA LEU A 485 -17.21 -15.40 -6.83
C LEU A 485 -18.38 -14.75 -6.08
N VAL A 486 -18.14 -14.37 -4.83
CA VAL A 486 -19.06 -13.52 -4.04
C VAL A 486 -19.23 -12.17 -4.75
N THR A 487 -20.42 -11.58 -4.65
CA THR A 487 -20.76 -10.31 -5.35
C THR A 487 -19.77 -9.19 -5.10
N SER A 488 -19.27 -9.05 -3.86
CA SER A 488 -18.28 -8.04 -3.48
C SER A 488 -16.94 -8.22 -4.20
N CYS A 489 -16.47 -9.46 -4.37
CA CYS A 489 -15.24 -9.77 -5.10
C CYS A 489 -15.47 -9.68 -6.62
N ARG A 490 -16.58 -10.25 -7.10
CA ARG A 490 -17.00 -10.21 -8.51
C ARG A 490 -17.07 -8.79 -9.06
N ASP A 491 -17.60 -7.84 -8.28
CA ASP A 491 -17.66 -6.44 -8.68
C ASP A 491 -16.26 -5.82 -8.84
N VAL A 492 -15.30 -6.15 -7.96
CA VAL A 492 -13.92 -5.63 -8.05
C VAL A 492 -13.18 -6.27 -9.21
N VAL A 493 -13.17 -7.61 -9.31
CA VAL A 493 -12.54 -8.36 -10.41
C VAL A 493 -13.14 -7.92 -11.75
N GLY A 494 -14.47 -7.79 -11.83
CA GLY A 494 -15.14 -7.32 -13.04
C GLY A 494 -14.80 -5.87 -13.40
N ASN A 495 -14.68 -4.97 -12.43
CA ASN A 495 -14.24 -3.60 -12.70
C ASN A 495 -12.78 -3.58 -13.18
N LEU A 496 -11.89 -4.39 -12.60
CA LEU A 496 -10.49 -4.47 -13.02
C LEU A 496 -10.37 -5.06 -14.43
N THR A 497 -11.09 -6.14 -14.72
CA THR A 497 -11.14 -6.78 -16.04
C THR A 497 -11.69 -5.83 -17.11
N GLU A 498 -12.69 -5.01 -16.75
CA GLU A 498 -13.21 -3.96 -17.63
C GLU A 498 -12.13 -2.92 -17.98
N LEU A 499 -11.11 -2.72 -17.12
CA LEU A 499 -10.01 -1.80 -17.35
C LEU A 499 -8.86 -2.41 -18.13
N GLU A 500 -8.50 -3.65 -17.85
CA GLU A 500 -7.56 -4.39 -18.69
C GLU A 500 -8.05 -4.42 -20.15
N SER A 501 -9.38 -4.39 -20.36
CA SER A 501 -9.94 -4.32 -21.71
C SER A 501 -9.80 -2.96 -22.39
N GLU A 502 -9.69 -1.89 -21.60
CA GLU A 502 -9.44 -0.53 -22.08
C GLU A 502 -7.94 -0.30 -22.31
N ASP A 503 -7.11 -0.80 -21.40
CA ASP A 503 -5.66 -0.67 -21.39
C ASP A 503 -5.03 -2.04 -21.06
N ILE A 504 -4.68 -2.81 -22.11
CA ILE A 504 -4.17 -4.18 -21.93
C ILE A 504 -2.78 -4.20 -21.30
N GLN A 505 -2.13 -3.04 -21.22
CA GLN A 505 -0.82 -2.94 -20.58
C GLN A 505 -0.86 -3.23 -19.07
N ILE A 506 -2.05 -3.15 -18.46
CA ILE A 506 -2.31 -3.53 -17.06
C ILE A 506 -2.07 -5.03 -16.83
N GLU A 507 -2.32 -5.89 -17.83
CA GLU A 507 -2.10 -7.34 -17.74
C GLU A 507 -0.62 -7.68 -17.95
N ALA A 508 0.18 -7.51 -16.90
CA ALA A 508 1.63 -7.56 -16.97
C ALA A 508 2.18 -8.93 -17.46
N LEU A 509 1.54 -10.05 -17.08
CA LEU A 509 1.98 -11.38 -17.52
C LEU A 509 1.79 -11.55 -19.04
N LEU A 510 0.66 -11.09 -19.56
CA LEU A 510 0.37 -11.11 -21.00
C LEU A 510 1.37 -10.24 -21.76
N ILE A 511 1.54 -8.98 -21.36
CA ILE A 511 2.42 -8.03 -22.05
C ILE A 511 3.85 -8.56 -22.09
N ARG A 512 4.34 -9.07 -20.96
CA ARG A 512 5.67 -9.67 -20.89
C ARG A 512 5.81 -10.87 -21.82
N ALA A 513 4.82 -11.75 -21.88
CA ALA A 513 4.84 -12.87 -22.80
C ALA A 513 4.83 -12.39 -24.26
N CYS A 514 4.11 -11.31 -24.53
CA CYS A 514 3.88 -10.75 -25.86
C CYS A 514 4.93 -9.74 -26.33
N GLU A 515 5.89 -9.37 -25.47
CA GLU A 515 6.93 -8.37 -25.75
C GLU A 515 7.60 -8.53 -27.14
N PRO A 516 7.99 -9.73 -27.59
CA PRO A 516 8.62 -9.89 -28.92
C PRO A 516 7.72 -9.47 -30.09
N VAL A 517 6.41 -9.74 -29.99
CA VAL A 517 5.42 -9.36 -31.01
C VAL A 517 5.11 -7.88 -30.90
N ILE A 518 5.00 -7.36 -29.68
CA ILE A 518 4.73 -5.94 -29.43
C ILE A 518 5.83 -5.09 -30.10
N GLN A 519 7.10 -5.40 -29.84
CA GLN A 519 8.22 -4.67 -30.43
C GLN A 519 8.28 -4.79 -31.96
N SER A 520 7.97 -5.97 -32.50
CA SER A 520 8.11 -6.24 -33.94
C SER A 520 6.94 -5.70 -34.78
N TYR A 521 5.73 -5.74 -34.25
CA TYR A 521 4.50 -5.51 -35.02
C TYR A 521 3.56 -4.46 -34.43
N CYS A 522 3.58 -4.23 -33.11
CA CYS A 522 2.61 -3.36 -32.44
C CYS A 522 3.25 -2.12 -31.78
N HIS A 523 4.51 -1.79 -32.11
CA HIS A 523 5.27 -0.71 -31.45
C HIS A 523 4.55 0.64 -31.52
N GLU A 524 3.99 1.03 -32.67
CA GLU A 524 3.26 2.30 -32.83
C GLU A 524 2.03 2.40 -31.92
N VAL A 525 1.40 1.26 -31.64
CA VAL A 525 0.20 1.18 -30.81
C VAL A 525 0.57 1.13 -29.33
N ALA A 526 1.65 0.41 -28.98
CA ALA A 526 2.17 0.30 -27.63
C ALA A 526 2.79 1.61 -27.11
N ASP A 527 3.38 2.42 -27.99
CA ASP A 527 3.95 3.73 -27.65
C ASP A 527 2.88 4.83 -27.46
N ASN A 528 1.62 4.55 -27.82
CA ASN A 528 0.53 5.47 -27.55
C ASN A 528 0.25 5.50 -26.05
N GLN A 529 0.30 6.69 -25.45
CA GLN A 529 0.03 6.91 -24.01
C GLN A 529 -1.39 6.50 -23.56
N ILE A 530 -2.28 6.15 -24.49
CA ILE A 530 -3.64 5.73 -24.21
C ILE A 530 -3.93 4.56 -25.14
N ASP A 531 -3.80 3.34 -24.62
CA ASP A 531 -4.46 2.20 -25.25
C ASP A 531 -5.97 2.38 -25.11
N THR A 532 -6.69 2.19 -26.21
CA THR A 532 -8.17 2.18 -26.23
C THR A 532 -8.69 0.81 -26.66
N GLY A 533 -7.96 -0.23 -26.26
CA GLY A 533 -8.08 -1.61 -26.72
C GLY A 533 -7.47 -1.86 -28.10
N ASP A 534 -6.60 -0.96 -28.58
CA ASP A 534 -5.92 -1.05 -29.87
C ASP A 534 -4.75 -2.04 -29.81
N LEU A 535 -4.03 -2.08 -28.69
CA LEU A 535 -2.89 -2.99 -28.53
C LEU A 535 -3.36 -4.44 -28.54
N MET A 536 -4.45 -4.74 -27.82
CA MET A 536 -5.04 -6.08 -27.83
C MET A 536 -5.53 -6.48 -29.23
N GLU A 537 -6.12 -5.57 -30.01
CA GLU A 537 -6.52 -5.86 -31.39
C GLU A 537 -5.29 -6.15 -32.28
N CYS A 538 -4.19 -5.43 -32.10
CA CYS A 538 -2.94 -5.70 -32.80
C CYS A 538 -2.36 -7.08 -32.45
N LEU A 539 -2.37 -7.46 -31.17
CA LEU A 539 -1.94 -8.78 -30.71
C LEU A 539 -2.80 -9.89 -31.32
N VAL A 540 -4.12 -9.70 -31.34
CA VAL A 540 -5.06 -10.64 -31.98
C VAL A 540 -4.79 -10.78 -33.47
N ALA A 541 -4.55 -9.68 -34.18
CA ALA A 541 -4.26 -9.69 -35.62
C ALA A 541 -2.93 -10.41 -35.96
N ASN A 542 -2.00 -10.48 -35.01
CA ASN A 542 -0.67 -11.05 -35.20
C ASN A 542 -0.46 -12.40 -34.47
N LYS A 543 -1.52 -13.07 -34.03
CA LYS A 543 -1.48 -14.39 -33.34
C LYS A 543 -0.69 -15.48 -34.04
N HIS A 544 -0.57 -15.42 -35.37
CA HIS A 544 0.09 -16.47 -36.15
C HIS A 544 1.52 -16.09 -36.57
N GLN A 545 2.06 -14.98 -36.08
CA GLN A 545 3.44 -14.58 -36.35
C GLN A 545 4.43 -15.46 -35.60
N LYS A 546 5.66 -15.59 -36.13
CA LYS A 546 6.69 -16.47 -35.55
C LYS A 546 7.18 -16.00 -34.18
N GLU A 547 7.12 -14.70 -33.96
CA GLU A 547 7.51 -14.00 -32.74
C GLU A 547 6.47 -14.22 -31.63
N MET A 548 5.27 -14.72 -31.97
CA MET A 548 4.21 -15.07 -31.03
C MET A 548 4.56 -16.40 -30.34
N ASN A 549 5.12 -16.32 -29.15
CA ASN A 549 5.42 -17.52 -28.35
C ASN A 549 4.14 -18.16 -27.78
N GLU A 550 4.23 -19.42 -27.36
CA GLU A 550 3.09 -20.19 -26.83
C GLU A 550 2.41 -19.50 -25.65
N LYS A 551 3.19 -18.91 -24.74
CA LYS A 551 2.65 -18.17 -23.57
C LYS A 551 1.82 -16.96 -23.99
N CYS A 552 2.27 -16.18 -24.96
CA CYS A 552 1.52 -15.03 -25.47
C CYS A 552 0.28 -15.49 -26.23
N THR A 553 0.38 -16.52 -27.07
CA THR A 553 -0.80 -17.08 -27.77
C THR A 553 -1.87 -17.52 -26.79
N VAL A 554 -1.49 -18.25 -25.74
CA VAL A 554 -2.39 -18.69 -24.67
C VAL A 554 -2.99 -17.48 -23.96
N GLY A 555 -2.18 -16.52 -23.52
CA GLY A 555 -2.66 -15.32 -22.84
C GLY A 555 -3.61 -14.47 -23.68
N VAL A 556 -3.30 -14.21 -24.96
CA VAL A 556 -4.17 -13.44 -25.86
C VAL A 556 -5.51 -14.17 -26.05
N THR A 557 -5.48 -15.50 -26.13
CA THR A 557 -6.68 -16.33 -26.30
C THR A 557 -7.51 -16.39 -25.03
N HIS A 558 -6.86 -16.50 -23.86
CA HIS A 558 -7.49 -16.42 -22.55
C HIS A 558 -8.20 -15.08 -22.35
N PHE A 559 -7.52 -13.96 -22.64
CA PHE A 559 -8.13 -12.65 -22.53
C PHE A 559 -9.33 -12.51 -23.47
N GLN A 560 -9.25 -13.00 -24.72
CA GLN A 560 -10.41 -13.05 -25.62
C GLN A 560 -11.57 -13.88 -25.07
N LEU A 561 -11.32 -14.99 -24.37
CA LEU A 561 -12.37 -15.77 -23.70
C LEU A 561 -13.05 -14.97 -22.59
N ILE A 562 -12.27 -14.21 -21.81
CA ILE A 562 -12.79 -13.32 -20.77
C ILE A 562 -13.67 -12.23 -21.40
N GLN A 563 -13.23 -11.56 -22.48
CA GLN A 563 -14.01 -10.51 -23.15
C GLN A 563 -15.40 -10.98 -23.61
N MET A 564 -15.57 -12.29 -23.83
CA MET A 564 -16.85 -12.90 -24.23
C MET A 564 -17.77 -13.24 -23.04
N LYS A 565 -17.28 -13.22 -21.79
CA LYS A 565 -18.08 -13.50 -20.59
C LYS A 565 -19.04 -12.35 -20.25
N ASP A 566 -18.60 -11.10 -20.36
CA ASP A 566 -19.40 -9.89 -20.13
C ASP A 566 -19.07 -8.84 -21.20
N PHE A 567 -20.10 -8.24 -21.80
CA PHE A 567 -19.93 -7.21 -22.83
C PHE A 567 -19.13 -5.99 -22.35
N ARG A 568 -19.08 -5.74 -21.03
CA ARG A 568 -18.29 -4.67 -20.42
C ARG A 568 -16.79 -4.92 -20.53
N PHE A 569 -16.37 -6.17 -20.64
CA PHE A 569 -14.97 -6.58 -20.78
C PHE A 569 -14.44 -6.41 -22.20
N SER A 570 -15.22 -5.81 -23.11
CA SER A 570 -14.74 -5.32 -24.39
C SER A 570 -14.95 -3.82 -24.44
N TYR A 571 -13.89 -3.05 -24.17
CA TYR A 571 -13.95 -1.58 -24.15
C TYR A 571 -14.52 -1.02 -25.47
N LYS A 572 -14.01 -1.49 -26.62
CA LYS A 572 -14.48 -1.05 -27.94
C LYS A 572 -15.97 -1.33 -28.15
N PHE A 573 -16.44 -2.51 -27.74
CA PHE A 573 -17.85 -2.87 -27.81
C PHE A 573 -18.71 -2.00 -26.87
N LYS A 574 -18.28 -1.88 -25.61
CA LYS A 574 -18.93 -1.04 -24.59
C LYS A 574 -19.07 0.41 -25.07
N MET A 575 -18.01 0.99 -25.64
CA MET A 575 -18.05 2.38 -26.13
C MET A 575 -18.90 2.53 -27.38
N ALA A 576 -18.83 1.60 -28.33
CA ALA A 576 -19.66 1.61 -29.52
C ALA A 576 -21.16 1.52 -29.20
N CYS A 577 -21.54 0.70 -28.20
CA CYS A 577 -22.94 0.48 -27.83
C CYS A 577 -23.44 1.41 -26.71
N LYS A 578 -22.59 2.26 -26.13
CA LYS A 578 -22.91 3.07 -24.92
C LYS A 578 -24.16 3.92 -25.08
N GLU A 579 -24.27 4.68 -26.18
CA GLU A 579 -25.42 5.55 -26.42
C GLU A 579 -26.71 4.77 -26.62
N ASP A 580 -26.65 3.66 -27.35
CA ASP A 580 -27.80 2.83 -27.66
C ASP A 580 -28.34 2.15 -26.40
N VAL A 581 -27.45 1.67 -25.54
CA VAL A 581 -27.83 1.10 -24.23
C VAL A 581 -28.49 2.15 -23.35
N LEU A 582 -27.94 3.36 -23.25
CA LEU A 582 -28.54 4.44 -22.44
C LEU A 582 -29.92 4.86 -22.95
N LYS A 583 -30.14 4.85 -24.28
CA LYS A 583 -31.43 5.21 -24.89
C LYS A 583 -32.47 4.08 -24.78
N LEU A 584 -32.06 2.82 -24.96
CA LEU A 584 -32.97 1.67 -25.04
C LEU A 584 -33.21 0.99 -23.69
N CYS A 585 -32.33 1.18 -22.71
CA CYS A 585 -32.32 0.42 -21.45
C CYS A 585 -32.17 1.32 -20.19
N PRO A 586 -33.14 2.22 -19.89
CA PRO A 586 -33.00 3.21 -18.81
C PRO A 586 -33.04 2.65 -17.37
N ASN A 587 -33.44 1.39 -17.14
CA ASN A 587 -33.72 0.82 -15.80
C ASN A 587 -33.17 -0.60 -15.56
N ILE A 588 -32.01 -0.97 -16.12
CA ILE A 588 -31.50 -2.35 -16.02
C ILE A 588 -30.52 -2.54 -14.84
N LYS A 589 -30.78 -3.55 -13.99
CA LYS A 589 -29.85 -4.09 -12.97
C LYS A 589 -28.91 -5.14 -13.58
N LYS A 590 -27.64 -5.12 -13.15
CA LYS A 590 -26.42 -5.76 -13.70
C LYS A 590 -26.48 -7.22 -14.23
N ASN A 591 -27.40 -8.09 -13.80
CA ASN A 591 -27.13 -9.55 -13.90
C ASN A 591 -27.66 -10.28 -15.15
N ASN A 592 -28.39 -9.65 -16.07
CA ASN A 592 -28.92 -10.32 -17.29
C ASN A 592 -28.73 -9.50 -18.58
N ILE A 593 -27.73 -8.61 -18.61
CA ILE A 593 -27.62 -7.54 -19.62
C ILE A 593 -27.04 -8.02 -20.95
N ALA A 594 -26.10 -8.96 -20.95
CA ALA A 594 -25.35 -9.34 -22.15
C ALA A 594 -26.24 -9.86 -23.29
N ILE A 595 -27.19 -10.76 -23.00
CA ILE A 595 -28.08 -11.35 -24.02
C ILE A 595 -29.07 -10.29 -24.53
N VAL A 596 -29.60 -9.43 -23.66
CA VAL A 596 -30.55 -8.38 -24.06
C VAL A 596 -29.85 -7.31 -24.92
N VAL A 597 -28.65 -6.87 -24.53
CA VAL A 597 -27.87 -5.87 -25.27
C VAL A 597 -27.36 -6.42 -26.61
N LEU A 598 -26.84 -7.65 -26.67
CA LEU A 598 -26.43 -8.29 -27.93
C LEU A 598 -27.61 -8.49 -28.90
N THR A 599 -28.78 -8.87 -28.38
CA THR A 599 -29.99 -9.06 -29.22
C THR A 599 -30.59 -7.72 -29.66
N MET A 600 -30.49 -6.67 -28.84
CA MET A 600 -30.95 -5.32 -29.14
C MET A 600 -30.01 -4.59 -30.11
N CYS A 601 -28.69 -4.67 -29.90
CA CYS A 601 -27.68 -4.08 -30.79
C CYS A 601 -27.61 -4.80 -32.13
N SER A 602 -27.77 -6.14 -32.19
CA SER A 602 -27.90 -6.84 -33.48
C SER A 602 -29.18 -6.46 -34.23
N LYS A 603 -30.31 -6.25 -33.53
CA LYS A 603 -31.55 -5.73 -34.12
C LYS A 603 -31.43 -4.26 -34.56
N ALA A 604 -30.69 -3.43 -33.83
CA ALA A 604 -30.42 -2.04 -34.20
C ALA A 604 -29.48 -1.95 -35.41
N ALA A 605 -28.44 -2.79 -35.46
CA ALA A 605 -27.51 -2.93 -36.60
C ALA A 605 -28.23 -3.33 -37.89
N ASN A 606 -29.28 -4.14 -37.80
CA ASN A 606 -30.06 -4.56 -38.96
C ASN A 606 -31.00 -3.47 -39.51
N LYS A 607 -31.23 -2.37 -38.75
CA LYS A 607 -32.19 -1.31 -39.09
C LYS A 607 -31.53 -0.04 -39.64
N SER A 608 -30.22 0.13 -39.46
CA SER A 608 -29.46 1.27 -40.00
C SER A 608 -28.37 0.77 -40.96
N LYS A 609 -28.67 0.75 -42.26
CA LYS A 609 -27.72 0.33 -43.32
C LYS A 609 -26.48 1.23 -43.48
N ASN A 610 -26.36 2.33 -42.71
CA ASN A 610 -25.34 3.36 -42.92
C ASN A 610 -24.50 3.74 -41.68
N LEU A 611 -24.53 2.99 -40.57
CA LEU A 611 -23.90 3.46 -39.30
C LEU A 611 -22.55 2.84 -38.92
N PHE A 612 -21.95 1.94 -39.69
CA PHE A 612 -20.64 1.36 -39.32
C PHE A 612 -19.73 1.08 -40.52
N PRO A 613 -18.88 2.03 -40.95
CA PRO A 613 -17.72 1.72 -41.78
C PRO A 613 -16.55 1.11 -40.98
N SER A 614 -16.56 1.24 -39.64
CA SER A 614 -15.38 0.98 -38.79
C SER A 614 -15.45 -0.29 -37.96
N ILE A 615 -16.61 -0.94 -37.83
CA ILE A 615 -16.69 -2.30 -37.27
C ILE A 615 -16.79 -3.25 -38.46
N LYS A 616 -15.62 -3.65 -38.99
CA LYS A 616 -15.56 -4.82 -39.86
C LYS A 616 -16.00 -6.02 -39.01
N PHE A 617 -17.25 -6.47 -39.18
CA PHE A 617 -17.70 -7.75 -38.66
C PHE A 617 -16.85 -8.92 -39.18
N ASP A 618 -16.06 -8.69 -40.23
CA ASP A 618 -15.07 -9.61 -40.80
C ASP A 618 -13.77 -9.74 -39.95
N ALA A 619 -13.60 -8.94 -38.88
CA ALA A 619 -12.39 -8.90 -38.05
C ALA A 619 -12.44 -9.79 -36.79
N PHE A 620 -13.46 -10.64 -36.61
CA PHE A 620 -13.53 -11.62 -35.52
C PHE A 620 -13.49 -13.07 -36.02
N PRO A 621 -12.34 -13.59 -36.50
CA PRO A 621 -12.15 -15.04 -36.70
C PRO A 621 -12.45 -15.84 -35.43
N SER A 622 -12.20 -15.25 -34.27
CA SER A 622 -12.45 -15.78 -32.92
C SER A 622 -13.92 -16.13 -32.63
N ILE A 623 -14.91 -15.50 -33.30
CA ILE A 623 -16.34 -15.86 -33.14
C ILE A 623 -16.66 -17.26 -33.70
N LEU A 624 -15.81 -17.79 -34.59
CA LEU A 624 -15.99 -19.13 -35.16
C LEU A 624 -15.49 -20.24 -34.23
N ASP A 625 -14.68 -19.94 -33.21
CA ASP A 625 -14.36 -20.94 -32.20
C ASP A 625 -15.57 -21.10 -31.25
N TYR A 626 -16.07 -22.34 -31.12
CA TYR A 626 -17.21 -22.62 -30.25
C TYR A 626 -16.91 -22.31 -28.77
N ARG A 627 -15.63 -22.33 -28.36
CA ARG A 627 -15.19 -21.98 -27.00
C ARG A 627 -15.46 -20.52 -26.67
N LEU A 628 -15.41 -19.66 -27.69
CA LEU A 628 -15.68 -18.22 -27.62
C LEU A 628 -17.18 -17.89 -27.78
N ASN A 629 -18.05 -18.89 -28.00
CA ASN A 629 -19.50 -18.72 -28.11
C ASN A 629 -20.25 -19.33 -26.89
N PRO A 630 -20.56 -18.55 -25.84
CA PRO A 630 -21.13 -19.08 -24.60
C PRO A 630 -22.53 -19.69 -24.77
N VAL A 631 -23.32 -19.20 -25.74
CA VAL A 631 -24.64 -19.77 -26.06
C VAL A 631 -24.48 -21.16 -26.65
N LEU A 632 -23.60 -21.31 -27.64
CA LEU A 632 -23.34 -22.60 -28.29
C LEU A 632 -22.69 -23.59 -27.32
N ARG A 633 -21.71 -23.14 -26.51
CA ARG A 633 -21.06 -23.96 -25.48
C ARG A 633 -22.05 -24.48 -24.45
N LYS A 634 -23.02 -23.66 -24.04
CA LYS A 634 -24.04 -24.04 -23.06
C LYS A 634 -25.15 -24.90 -23.66
N ALA A 635 -25.67 -24.52 -24.84
CA ALA A 635 -26.76 -25.22 -25.51
C ALA A 635 -26.32 -26.58 -26.06
N CYS A 636 -25.13 -26.67 -26.62
CA CYS A 636 -24.57 -27.89 -27.21
C CYS A 636 -23.54 -28.57 -26.28
N LYS A 637 -23.59 -28.30 -24.96
CA LYS A 637 -22.64 -28.83 -23.96
C LYS A 637 -22.50 -30.36 -24.01
N ALA A 638 -23.63 -31.06 -24.22
CA ALA A 638 -23.66 -32.51 -24.32
C ALA A 638 -23.36 -33.03 -25.74
N ASP A 639 -23.68 -32.23 -26.76
CA ASP A 639 -23.62 -32.63 -28.17
C ASP A 639 -22.22 -32.48 -28.76
N ILE A 640 -21.46 -31.47 -28.34
CA ILE A 640 -20.12 -31.19 -28.86
C ILE A 640 -19.14 -32.35 -28.59
N PRO A 641 -18.99 -32.86 -27.35
CA PRO A 641 -18.20 -34.06 -27.12
C PRO A 641 -18.75 -35.24 -27.91
N LYS A 642 -20.06 -35.48 -27.81
CA LYS A 642 -20.71 -36.65 -28.43
C LYS A 642 -20.51 -36.75 -29.95
N PHE A 643 -20.57 -35.65 -30.68
CA PHE A 643 -20.58 -35.67 -32.15
C PHE A 643 -19.30 -35.17 -32.80
N CYS A 644 -18.52 -34.34 -32.09
CA CYS A 644 -17.29 -33.74 -32.58
C CYS A 644 -16.05 -34.20 -31.81
N GLN A 645 -16.13 -35.30 -31.05
CA GLN A 645 -15.03 -35.91 -30.28
C GLN A 645 -13.74 -36.06 -31.10
N GLY A 646 -13.85 -36.47 -32.37
CA GLY A 646 -12.67 -36.68 -33.24
C GLY A 646 -11.89 -35.39 -33.54
N ILE A 647 -12.54 -34.23 -33.47
CA ILE A 647 -11.89 -32.92 -33.61
C ILE A 647 -11.28 -32.53 -32.26
N LEU A 648 -12.00 -32.76 -31.16
CA LEU A 648 -11.55 -32.45 -29.81
C LEU A 648 -10.32 -33.27 -29.39
N ASN A 649 -10.24 -34.55 -29.78
CA ASN A 649 -9.11 -35.42 -29.46
C ASN A 649 -7.83 -35.07 -30.25
N ASN A 650 -7.96 -34.37 -31.38
CA ASN A 650 -6.84 -33.89 -32.19
C ASN A 650 -6.47 -32.44 -31.87
N ALA A 651 -7.28 -31.76 -31.06
CA ALA A 651 -6.98 -30.44 -30.56
C ALA A 651 -5.94 -30.56 -29.44
N LYS A 652 -4.79 -29.89 -29.59
CA LYS A 652 -4.03 -29.47 -28.41
C LYS A 652 -4.83 -28.36 -27.72
N ASP A 653 -4.81 -28.29 -26.39
CA ASP A 653 -5.58 -27.30 -25.63
C ASP A 653 -5.36 -25.85 -26.12
N ASP A 654 -4.19 -25.59 -26.70
CA ASP A 654 -3.70 -24.26 -27.08
C ASP A 654 -3.97 -23.82 -28.53
N ASN A 655 -4.56 -24.68 -29.38
CA ASN A 655 -4.87 -24.33 -30.77
C ASN A 655 -6.33 -23.88 -30.92
N GLU A 656 -6.58 -22.73 -31.55
CA GLU A 656 -7.93 -22.33 -31.99
C GLU A 656 -8.50 -23.37 -32.95
N LEU A 657 -9.75 -23.78 -32.71
CA LEU A 657 -10.41 -24.79 -33.53
C LEU A 657 -11.01 -24.19 -34.81
N GLU A 658 -10.75 -22.91 -35.11
CA GLU A 658 -11.04 -22.19 -36.37
C GLU A 658 -12.39 -22.54 -37.03
N GLY A 659 -13.46 -22.75 -36.25
CA GLY A 659 -14.75 -23.14 -36.79
C GLY A 659 -14.90 -24.59 -37.24
N GLN A 660 -13.93 -25.47 -36.98
CA GLN A 660 -14.02 -26.92 -37.23
C GLN A 660 -15.15 -27.57 -36.43
N VAL A 661 -15.32 -27.20 -35.16
CA VAL A 661 -16.43 -27.71 -34.33
C VAL A 661 -17.78 -27.19 -34.83
N ILE A 662 -17.86 -25.91 -35.19
CA ILE A 662 -19.08 -25.35 -35.80
C ILE A 662 -19.38 -26.04 -37.14
N SER A 663 -18.36 -26.36 -37.94
CA SER A 663 -18.51 -27.09 -39.20
C SER A 663 -18.97 -28.53 -38.98
N CYS A 664 -18.44 -29.21 -37.97
CA CYS A 664 -18.91 -30.53 -37.53
C CYS A 664 -20.38 -30.49 -37.08
N LEU A 665 -20.75 -29.53 -36.23
CA LEU A 665 -22.13 -29.34 -35.79
C LEU A 665 -23.06 -29.01 -36.98
N LYS A 666 -22.64 -28.16 -37.92
CA LYS A 666 -23.39 -27.87 -39.16
C LYS A 666 -23.59 -29.12 -40.00
N LEU A 667 -22.55 -29.94 -40.17
CA LEU A 667 -22.64 -31.22 -40.89
C LEU A 667 -23.59 -32.19 -40.20
N LYS A 668 -23.52 -32.32 -38.87
CA LYS A 668 -24.39 -33.21 -38.11
C LYS A 668 -25.84 -32.73 -38.08
N TYR A 669 -26.06 -31.43 -38.00
CA TYR A 669 -27.37 -30.84 -38.14
C TYR A 669 -27.92 -31.04 -39.56
N ALA A 670 -27.11 -30.85 -40.59
CA ALA A 670 -27.49 -31.12 -41.98
C ALA A 670 -27.75 -32.61 -42.25
N ASP A 671 -27.05 -33.52 -41.56
CA ASP A 671 -27.32 -34.95 -41.60
C ASP A 671 -28.63 -35.29 -40.87
N GLN A 672 -28.91 -34.67 -39.72
CA GLN A 672 -30.19 -34.83 -39.02
C GLN A 672 -31.37 -34.32 -39.87
N VAL A 673 -31.21 -33.18 -40.53
CA VAL A 673 -32.22 -32.63 -41.45
C VAL A 673 -32.39 -33.54 -42.67
N ARG A 674 -31.31 -34.11 -43.23
CA ARG A 674 -31.39 -35.09 -44.34
C ARG A 674 -32.00 -36.43 -43.94
N THR A 675 -31.85 -36.85 -42.68
CA THR A 675 -32.54 -38.04 -42.17
C THR A 675 -34.02 -37.79 -41.90
N HIS A 676 -34.44 -36.53 -41.77
CA HIS A 676 -35.85 -36.18 -41.53
C HIS A 676 -36.73 -36.21 -42.79
N ASP A 677 -36.12 -36.31 -43.99
CA ASP A 677 -36.80 -36.50 -45.29
C ASP A 677 -37.12 -37.98 -45.60
N ARG A 678 -36.84 -38.91 -44.68
CA ARG A 678 -37.46 -40.25 -44.68
C ARG A 678 -38.51 -40.30 -43.58
N CYS A 679 -39.79 -40.33 -43.99
CA CYS A 679 -40.87 -40.81 -43.15
C CYS A 679 -40.52 -42.22 -42.60
N GLU A 680 -40.20 -42.30 -41.32
CA GLU A 680 -40.46 -43.45 -40.47
C GLU A 680 -41.26 -42.97 -39.25
N SER A 681 -42.29 -43.73 -38.91
CA SER A 681 -43.44 -43.42 -38.05
C SER A 681 -43.15 -42.67 -36.74
N GLU A 682 -43.94 -41.62 -36.48
CA GLU A 682 -44.04 -40.90 -35.21
C GLU A 682 -44.42 -41.85 -34.06
N GLY A 683 -43.59 -41.92 -33.03
CA GLY A 683 -43.87 -42.66 -31.80
C GLY A 683 -44.72 -41.84 -30.82
N PHE A 684 -45.61 -42.53 -30.09
CA PHE A 684 -46.49 -41.93 -29.08
C PHE A 684 -45.77 -41.15 -27.95
N SER A 685 -44.46 -41.35 -27.72
CA SER A 685 -43.72 -40.65 -26.67
C SER A 685 -43.43 -39.18 -27.00
N ASP A 686 -43.22 -38.85 -28.28
CA ASP A 686 -42.89 -37.47 -28.69
C ASP A 686 -44.14 -36.58 -28.72
N LEU A 687 -45.30 -37.18 -29.05
CA LEU A 687 -46.60 -36.50 -28.95
C LEU A 687 -46.93 -36.13 -27.49
N ALA A 688 -46.60 -37.00 -26.53
CA ALA A 688 -46.77 -36.71 -25.12
C ALA A 688 -45.86 -35.54 -24.68
N GLY A 689 -44.58 -35.55 -25.07
CA GLY A 689 -43.64 -34.47 -24.79
C GLY A 689 -44.09 -33.10 -25.31
N GLN A 690 -44.61 -33.05 -26.53
CA GLN A 690 -45.14 -31.82 -27.15
C GLN A 690 -46.42 -31.31 -26.47
N VAL A 691 -47.31 -32.21 -26.02
CA VAL A 691 -48.53 -31.83 -25.28
C VAL A 691 -48.20 -31.28 -23.89
N PHE A 692 -47.20 -31.83 -23.18
CA PHE A 692 -46.82 -31.37 -21.84
C PHE A 692 -46.02 -30.06 -21.83
N THR A 693 -45.35 -29.73 -22.93
CA THR A 693 -44.57 -28.48 -23.10
C THR A 693 -45.39 -27.33 -23.68
N SER A 694 -46.61 -27.58 -24.14
CA SER A 694 -47.52 -26.55 -24.68
C SER A 694 -48.12 -25.65 -23.60
N PRO A 695 -48.23 -24.32 -23.82
CA PRO A 695 -48.95 -23.41 -22.93
C PRO A 695 -50.45 -23.71 -22.82
N ALA A 696 -51.01 -24.49 -23.74
CA ALA A 696 -52.40 -24.94 -23.75
C ALA A 696 -52.60 -26.37 -23.17
N LYS A 697 -51.59 -26.95 -22.51
CA LYS A 697 -51.61 -28.34 -22.02
C LYS A 697 -52.86 -28.73 -21.23
N ASN A 698 -53.37 -27.81 -20.39
CA ASN A 698 -54.56 -28.06 -19.57
C ASN A 698 -55.84 -28.18 -20.41
N TYR A 699 -55.92 -27.43 -21.51
CA TYR A 699 -57.04 -27.50 -22.47
C TYR A 699 -57.00 -28.81 -23.27
N ILE A 700 -55.81 -29.19 -23.74
CA ILE A 700 -55.61 -30.43 -24.51
C ILE A 700 -55.91 -31.67 -23.65
N LEU A 701 -55.41 -31.72 -22.42
CA LEU A 701 -55.70 -32.80 -21.47
C LEU A 701 -57.19 -32.88 -21.11
N SER A 702 -57.85 -31.73 -20.95
CA SER A 702 -59.30 -31.67 -20.68
C SER A 702 -60.13 -32.21 -21.86
N MET A 703 -59.76 -31.85 -23.09
CA MET A 703 -60.41 -32.37 -24.31
C MET A 703 -60.21 -33.88 -24.47
N LEU A 704 -59.00 -34.40 -24.24
CA LEU A 704 -58.73 -35.84 -24.28
C LEU A 704 -59.52 -36.61 -23.22
N ALA A 705 -59.59 -36.08 -21.99
CA ALA A 705 -60.41 -36.67 -20.93
C ALA A 705 -61.90 -36.68 -21.29
N MET A 706 -62.43 -35.59 -21.84
CA MET A 706 -63.80 -35.51 -22.37
C MET A 706 -64.07 -36.55 -23.45
N CYS A 707 -63.17 -36.74 -24.40
CA CYS A 707 -63.29 -37.76 -25.44
C CYS A 707 -63.32 -39.18 -24.86
N VAL A 708 -62.50 -39.49 -23.86
CA VAL A 708 -62.49 -40.80 -23.20
C VAL A 708 -63.79 -41.03 -22.43
N VAL A 709 -64.31 -40.03 -21.74
CA VAL A 709 -65.61 -40.10 -21.04
C VAL A 709 -66.75 -40.31 -22.03
N LEU A 710 -66.75 -39.60 -23.17
CA LEU A 710 -67.75 -39.78 -24.23
C LEU A 710 -67.69 -41.18 -24.85
N LEU A 711 -66.49 -41.72 -25.11
CA LEU A 711 -66.31 -43.09 -25.60
C LEU A 711 -66.79 -44.12 -24.58
N PHE A 712 -66.55 -43.89 -23.29
CA PHE A 712 -67.01 -44.78 -22.23
C PHE A 712 -68.55 -44.74 -22.08
N LEU A 713 -69.16 -43.56 -22.17
CA LEU A 713 -70.62 -43.39 -22.15
C LEU A 713 -71.28 -44.03 -23.38
N MET A 714 -70.69 -43.86 -24.57
CA MET A 714 -71.12 -44.53 -25.79
C MET A 714 -70.98 -46.05 -25.68
N GLY A 715 -69.88 -46.55 -25.11
CA GLY A 715 -69.68 -47.98 -24.84
C GLY A 715 -70.72 -48.57 -23.88
N LEU A 716 -71.09 -47.83 -22.83
CA LEU A 716 -72.13 -48.26 -21.89
C LEU A 716 -73.55 -48.25 -22.50
N LEU A 717 -73.84 -47.29 -23.39
CA LEU A 717 -75.11 -47.21 -24.12
C LEU A 717 -75.22 -48.31 -25.20
N CYS A 718 -74.17 -48.51 -25.99
CA CYS A 718 -74.10 -49.58 -26.99
C CYS A 718 -74.05 -50.99 -26.37
N GLY A 719 -73.42 -51.14 -25.21
CA GLY A 719 -73.40 -52.39 -24.44
C GLY A 719 -74.78 -52.79 -23.87
N ARG A 720 -75.66 -51.81 -23.58
CA ARG A 720 -77.06 -52.08 -23.18
C ARG A 720 -77.96 -52.42 -24.36
N ILE A 721 -77.70 -51.86 -25.55
CA ILE A 721 -78.47 -52.16 -26.78
C ILE A 721 -78.14 -53.59 -27.27
N THR A 722 -76.87 -53.97 -27.28
CA THR A 722 -76.44 -55.32 -27.71
C THR A 722 -76.90 -56.42 -26.75
N LYS A 723 -76.97 -56.18 -25.44
CA LYS A 723 -77.55 -57.14 -24.48
C LYS A 723 -79.06 -57.36 -24.65
N ARG A 724 -79.82 -56.34 -25.07
CA ARG A 724 -81.27 -56.48 -25.36
C ARG A 724 -81.53 -57.32 -26.62
N VAL A 725 -80.72 -57.14 -27.67
CA VAL A 725 -80.86 -57.90 -28.93
C VAL A 725 -80.52 -59.39 -28.74
N THR A 726 -79.52 -59.72 -27.90
CA THR A 726 -79.19 -61.13 -27.60
C THR A 726 -80.20 -61.85 -26.71
N GLN A 727 -81.09 -61.13 -26.03
CA GLN A 727 -82.12 -61.74 -25.17
C GLN A 727 -83.38 -62.11 -25.96
N GLU A 728 -83.76 -61.36 -27.00
CA GLU A 728 -84.87 -61.74 -27.89
C GLU A 728 -84.51 -62.89 -28.85
N LEU A 729 -83.24 -63.07 -29.23
CA LEU A 729 -82.81 -64.21 -30.04
C LEU A 729 -82.63 -65.53 -29.27
N LYS A 730 -82.91 -65.54 -27.96
CA LYS A 730 -82.83 -66.76 -27.12
C LYS A 730 -84.18 -67.21 -26.54
N ASP A 731 -85.25 -66.43 -26.69
CA ASP A 731 -86.63 -66.84 -26.38
C ASP A 731 -87.62 -66.12 -27.32
N ARG A 732 -88.11 -66.85 -28.34
CA ARG A 732 -89.24 -66.55 -29.24
C ARG A 732 -89.04 -65.61 -30.42
#